data_AF-A0A315CFE7-F1
#
_entry.id   AF-A0A315CFE7-F1
#
_cell.length_a   1.000
_cell.length_b   1.000
_cell.length_c   1.000
_cell.angle_alpha   90.00
_cell.angle_beta   90.00
_cell.angle_gamma   90.00
#
_symmetry.space_group_name_H-M   'P 1'
#
loop_
_entity.id
_entity.type
_entity.pdbx_description
1 polymer ?
#
loop_
_entity_poly.entity_id
_entity_poly.type
_entity_poly.pdbx_seq_one_letter_code
_entity_poly.pdbx_strand_id
1 'polypeptide(L)'
;MLLTRKSDSAAKVSGSSAFVGRLQRGLSQALPTLDRRGFLRRSGLGIGVGLAATQLSLVKKANASGSMVSNGAGKIEVKRTVCTHCSVGCAVDAVVENGVWVRQEAVFDSPINLGAHCAKGAALREHGHGEFRLRYPMKLVNGKYERISWDTALDEISAKLLELRKTSGPDSVYWIGSSKHNNEQSYLLRKFVSYFGSNNCDHQARICHSTTVAGVSNTWGYGAMTNSYNDMQNSKVAMYIGSNAAEAHPVSMLHMLHAKENGCKMIVVDPRFTRTAAKADEYVRIRSGSDIAFLFGLLHIIFKNGWEDKKYINDRVFGMDKVKEEVMDKWTPEKVEEVCGVTPDQLLKVATMLHENNPGTIVWCMGQTQHTIGNAIVRASCILQLALGNIGKSGGGTNIFRGHDNVQGATDVGPNPDSLPGYYGIVEGAWKHFAKAWGVEFDWLKGRFANPGMMSKPGMTVSRWIDGVLEKNDLIDQDSNLKAVFYWGHAPNSQTRGLEMKRAMDKLDLLVVVDPYPSATAAMAAMPGKAEDLNPNRAVYLLPAATQFETSGSCTASNRSLQWREKVIEPLWESRSDHMIMYQLAQKLGFGPELVKNYKLQKVKGMDEPMVEDILREINKSVWTIGYTGQSPERLKAHMRNMHLFDVKTLKSKGGKDKETGYDFGGDYFGLPWPCYGTPELKHPGSPNLYDTSKHVMDGGGNFRANFGVEREGKNLLAEDGSHSKGADITTGYPELDHVLLKKLGWWNELTDAEKALAEGKNWKTDNSGGMMRVFMQNHGCHPFGNAKARAVVWNFPDPIPQHREPLYGTRPDLMEKYPTHADKKAFWRLPTLYKTVQDKNIADKVHEKFPLILTSGRLVEYEGGGEETRSNPWLAELQQEAFVEINPKTAADRGIRNGERVWLKSPTGARLNVQALVTERVDTGTVWMPFHFSGRWQGEDMLKYYPKGAAPIVRGEAVNTATTYGYDSVTMMQETKTTVCDIERA
;
A
#
# COMPACT_ATOMS: atom_id res chain seq x y z
N MET A 1 -14.91 -22.27 23.19
CA MET A 1 -15.54 -23.60 23.33
C MET A 1 -15.01 -24.47 22.19
N LEU A 2 -14.13 -25.42 22.50
CA LEU A 2 -13.36 -26.21 21.52
C LEU A 2 -13.97 -27.63 21.44
N LEU A 3 -14.37 -28.07 20.24
CA LEU A 3 -14.80 -29.44 20.01
C LEU A 3 -13.71 -30.19 19.23
N THR A 4 -12.94 -30.99 19.95
CA THR A 4 -11.96 -31.96 19.43
C THR A 4 -12.66 -33.27 19.03
N ARG A 5 -12.25 -33.85 17.90
CA ARG A 5 -12.75 -35.14 17.41
C ARG A 5 -11.70 -36.23 17.67
N LYS A 6 -12.08 -37.27 18.42
CA LYS A 6 -11.31 -38.52 18.59
C LYS A 6 -11.51 -39.44 17.37
N SER A 7 -10.42 -40.06 16.94
CA SER A 7 -10.36 -41.21 16.03
C SER A 7 -10.70 -42.52 16.76
N ASP A 8 -11.19 -43.53 16.03
CA ASP A 8 -10.57 -44.87 16.06
C ASP A 8 -11.16 -45.88 15.06
N SER A 9 -10.23 -46.67 14.52
CA SER A 9 -10.33 -48.07 14.08
C SER A 9 -10.94 -48.47 12.73
N ALA A 10 -10.28 -49.47 12.16
CA ALA A 10 -10.43 -50.02 10.81
C ALA A 10 -11.28 -51.30 10.78
N ALA A 11 -11.90 -51.59 9.64
CA ALA A 11 -12.29 -52.95 9.25
C ALA A 11 -12.35 -53.10 7.72
N LYS A 12 -11.93 -54.29 7.25
CA LYS A 12 -11.71 -54.71 5.86
C LYS A 12 -12.93 -55.47 5.29
N VAL A 13 -13.20 -55.24 3.98
CA VAL A 13 -13.61 -56.18 2.89
C VAL A 13 -15.03 -56.79 2.87
N SER A 14 -15.80 -56.57 1.78
CA SER A 14 -16.13 -57.59 0.74
C SER A 14 -17.19 -57.16 -0.29
N GLY A 15 -16.96 -57.52 -1.56
CA GLY A 15 -17.94 -58.05 -2.53
C GLY A 15 -18.98 -57.13 -3.20
N SER A 16 -18.68 -56.61 -4.41
CA SER A 16 -19.69 -56.05 -5.33
C SER A 16 -20.31 -57.14 -6.22
N SER A 17 -21.63 -57.32 -6.20
CA SER A 17 -22.34 -58.19 -7.16
C SER A 17 -22.89 -57.38 -8.35
N ALA A 18 -22.69 -57.91 -9.56
CA ALA A 18 -22.99 -57.29 -10.85
C ALA A 18 -24.50 -57.23 -11.21
N PHE A 19 -25.40 -57.42 -10.23
CA PHE A 19 -26.85 -57.50 -10.46
C PHE A 19 -27.57 -56.17 -10.19
N VAL A 20 -27.05 -55.32 -9.30
CA VAL A 20 -27.66 -54.03 -8.94
C VAL A 20 -27.51 -52.97 -10.05
N GLY A 21 -26.47 -53.08 -10.89
CA GLY A 21 -26.17 -52.13 -11.97
C GLY A 21 -27.03 -52.26 -13.24
N ARG A 22 -27.93 -53.25 -13.33
CA ARG A 22 -28.82 -53.43 -14.50
C ARG A 22 -30.29 -53.08 -14.24
N LEU A 23 -30.75 -52.96 -12.99
CA LEU A 23 -32.13 -52.50 -12.70
C LEU A 23 -32.27 -50.97 -12.71
N GLN A 24 -31.20 -50.23 -12.40
CA GLN A 24 -31.24 -48.76 -12.30
C GLN A 24 -31.26 -48.04 -13.67
N ARG A 25 -30.89 -48.73 -14.76
CA ARG A 25 -30.89 -48.16 -16.12
C ARG A 25 -32.20 -48.32 -16.88
N GLY A 26 -33.14 -49.14 -16.40
CA GLY A 26 -34.45 -49.34 -17.02
C GLY A 26 -35.56 -48.42 -16.51
N LEU A 27 -35.40 -47.81 -15.33
CA LEU A 27 -36.45 -47.04 -14.64
C LEU A 27 -36.32 -45.52 -14.75
N SER A 28 -35.27 -45.00 -15.40
CA SER A 28 -35.07 -43.54 -15.58
C SER A 28 -35.65 -42.96 -16.88
N GLN A 29 -36.28 -43.78 -17.72
CA GLN A 29 -36.87 -43.32 -19.00
C GLN A 29 -38.41 -43.21 -19.02
N ALA A 30 -39.09 -43.35 -17.88
CA ALA A 30 -40.52 -43.10 -17.82
C ALA A 30 -40.86 -42.43 -16.48
N LEU A 31 -40.88 -41.09 -16.44
CA LEU A 31 -41.74 -40.23 -15.60
C LEU A 31 -41.28 -38.76 -15.74
N PRO A 32 -42.17 -37.81 -16.11
CA PRO A 32 -41.83 -36.38 -16.17
C PRO A 32 -41.68 -35.79 -14.77
N THR A 33 -40.72 -34.88 -14.61
CA THR A 33 -40.40 -34.16 -13.37
C THR A 33 -41.57 -33.26 -12.93
N LEU A 34 -41.95 -33.37 -11.66
CA LEU A 34 -42.99 -32.54 -11.02
C LEU A 34 -42.45 -31.15 -10.68
N ASP A 35 -43.14 -30.11 -11.17
CA ASP A 35 -42.85 -28.71 -10.86
C ASP A 35 -43.33 -28.31 -9.44
N ARG A 36 -42.58 -27.38 -8.83
CA ARG A 36 -42.76 -26.76 -7.51
C ARG A 36 -44.19 -26.24 -7.24
N ARG A 37 -44.95 -25.83 -8.26
CA ARG A 37 -46.37 -25.44 -8.15
C ARG A 37 -47.31 -26.64 -7.93
N GLY A 38 -46.98 -27.82 -8.45
CA GLY A 38 -47.75 -29.05 -8.27
C GLY A 38 -47.64 -29.62 -6.85
N PHE A 39 -46.48 -29.47 -6.22
CA PHE A 39 -46.24 -29.86 -4.83
C PHE A 39 -47.08 -29.04 -3.85
N LEU A 40 -47.07 -27.70 -4.00
CA LEU A 40 -47.79 -26.80 -3.09
C LEU A 40 -49.32 -26.91 -3.18
N ARG A 41 -49.86 -27.29 -4.35
CA ARG A 41 -51.31 -27.53 -4.51
C ARG A 41 -51.80 -28.81 -3.81
N ARG A 42 -50.93 -29.81 -3.64
CA ARG A 42 -51.27 -31.10 -2.99
C ARG A 42 -51.09 -31.09 -1.48
N SER A 43 -50.31 -30.17 -0.94
CA SER A 43 -50.10 -30.03 0.51
C SER A 43 -51.26 -29.32 1.25
N GLY A 44 -52.27 -28.84 0.53
CA GLY A 44 -53.39 -28.05 1.08
C GLY A 44 -54.63 -28.82 1.52
N LEU A 45 -54.64 -30.15 1.50
CA LEU A 45 -55.79 -30.98 1.91
C LEU A 45 -55.33 -32.13 2.81
N GLY A 46 -55.50 -31.98 4.12
CA GLY A 46 -55.24 -33.05 5.09
C GLY A 46 -55.07 -32.55 6.53
N ILE A 47 -56.13 -32.00 7.13
CA ILE A 47 -56.23 -31.80 8.59
C ILE A 47 -56.61 -33.15 9.22
N GLY A 48 -55.95 -33.55 10.31
CA GLY A 48 -56.49 -34.60 11.19
C GLY A 48 -55.48 -35.31 12.08
N VAL A 49 -55.23 -34.73 13.26
CA VAL A 49 -55.05 -35.39 14.58
C VAL A 49 -54.57 -36.85 14.56
N GLY A 50 -53.28 -37.10 14.84
CA GLY A 50 -52.83 -38.48 15.08
C GLY A 50 -51.34 -38.83 15.13
N LEU A 51 -50.39 -37.89 15.15
CA LEU A 51 -48.95 -38.24 15.13
C LEU A 51 -48.10 -37.38 16.08
N ALA A 52 -48.49 -37.30 17.35
CA ALA A 52 -47.68 -36.68 18.40
C ALA A 52 -46.63 -37.62 19.05
N ALA A 53 -46.40 -38.83 18.52
CA ALA A 53 -45.50 -39.81 19.15
C ALA A 53 -44.45 -40.47 18.22
N THR A 54 -44.27 -39.99 16.97
CA THR A 54 -43.31 -40.58 16.02
C THR A 54 -42.34 -39.59 15.37
N GLN A 55 -42.34 -38.32 15.79
CA GLN A 55 -41.46 -37.29 15.21
C GLN A 55 -40.08 -37.10 15.90
N LEU A 56 -39.65 -38.02 16.75
CA LEU A 56 -38.31 -37.94 17.39
C LEU A 56 -37.24 -38.87 16.79
N SER A 57 -37.47 -39.44 15.60
CA SER A 57 -36.46 -40.28 14.92
C SER A 57 -36.24 -39.94 13.43
N LEU A 58 -36.70 -38.78 12.96
CA LEU A 58 -36.49 -38.34 11.57
C LEU A 58 -35.24 -37.48 11.34
N VAL A 59 -34.38 -37.30 12.33
CA VAL A 59 -33.00 -36.81 12.08
C VAL A 59 -32.11 -38.04 11.84
N LYS A 60 -32.21 -38.62 10.65
CA LYS A 60 -31.08 -39.41 10.12
C LYS A 60 -29.96 -38.42 9.85
N LYS A 61 -28.76 -38.72 10.37
CA LYS A 61 -27.51 -38.11 9.89
C LYS A 61 -27.52 -38.28 8.37
N ALA A 62 -27.72 -37.19 7.63
CA ALA A 62 -27.53 -37.23 6.20
C ALA A 62 -26.05 -37.53 6.00
N ASN A 63 -25.73 -38.73 5.51
CA ASN A 63 -24.49 -38.88 4.79
C ASN A 63 -24.59 -37.91 3.63
N ALA A 64 -23.64 -36.97 3.55
CA ALA A 64 -23.52 -36.06 2.43
C ALA A 64 -23.79 -36.87 1.15
N SER A 65 -24.69 -36.37 0.29
CA SER A 65 -24.85 -36.93 -1.04
C SER A 65 -23.45 -37.16 -1.57
N GLY A 66 -23.12 -38.43 -1.85
CA GLY A 66 -21.82 -38.80 -2.39
C GLY A 66 -21.48 -37.78 -3.44
N SER A 67 -20.32 -37.14 -3.28
CA SER A 67 -19.76 -36.21 -4.24
C SER A 67 -20.14 -36.71 -5.63
N MET A 68 -20.62 -35.82 -6.50
CA MET A 68 -20.38 -36.08 -7.92
C MET A 68 -18.86 -36.15 -8.03
N VAL A 69 -18.33 -37.36 -7.90
CA VAL A 69 -16.95 -37.70 -8.16
C VAL A 69 -16.85 -37.38 -9.65
N SER A 70 -16.28 -36.23 -9.97
CA SER A 70 -15.56 -36.09 -11.23
C SER A 70 -14.70 -37.34 -11.32
N ASN A 71 -14.76 -38.06 -12.45
CA ASN A 71 -14.01 -39.30 -12.63
C ASN A 71 -12.54 -39.05 -12.25
N GLY A 72 -12.20 -39.46 -11.03
CA GLY A 72 -11.02 -38.99 -10.31
C GLY A 72 -9.79 -39.71 -10.83
N ALA A 73 -9.05 -39.02 -11.70
CA ALA A 73 -7.69 -39.37 -12.06
C ALA A 73 -6.73 -38.15 -11.98
N GLY A 74 -7.22 -36.96 -11.60
CA GLY A 74 -6.43 -35.73 -11.54
C GLY A 74 -5.72 -35.50 -10.20
N LYS A 75 -4.52 -34.91 -10.24
CA LYS A 75 -3.76 -34.50 -9.04
C LYS A 75 -4.41 -33.22 -8.48
N ILE A 76 -4.98 -33.31 -7.27
CA ILE A 76 -5.48 -32.16 -6.51
C ILE A 76 -4.38 -31.69 -5.56
N GLU A 77 -4.05 -30.41 -5.63
CA GLU A 77 -3.10 -29.73 -4.75
C GLU A 77 -3.78 -28.56 -4.05
N VAL A 78 -3.41 -28.31 -2.79
CA VAL A 78 -3.79 -27.08 -2.09
C VAL A 78 -2.53 -26.23 -1.99
N LYS A 79 -2.59 -25.04 -2.58
CA LYS A 79 -1.49 -24.07 -2.60
C LYS A 79 -1.87 -22.86 -1.78
N ARG A 80 -1.04 -22.50 -0.81
CA ARG A 80 -1.32 -21.38 0.09
C ARG A 80 -0.66 -20.12 -0.43
N THR A 81 -1.45 -19.07 -0.62
CA THR A 81 -0.97 -17.79 -1.11
C THR A 81 -1.58 -16.63 -0.34
N VAL A 82 -1.23 -15.40 -0.72
CA VAL A 82 -1.69 -14.16 -0.07
C VAL A 82 -2.51 -13.37 -1.07
N CYS A 83 -3.64 -12.82 -0.61
CA CYS A 83 -4.48 -11.92 -1.37
C CYS A 83 -3.65 -10.77 -2.00
N THR A 84 -3.92 -10.49 -3.27
CA THR A 84 -3.18 -9.53 -4.09
C THR A 84 -3.92 -8.21 -4.21
N HIS A 85 -4.77 -7.88 -3.24
CA HIS A 85 -5.59 -6.68 -3.22
C HIS A 85 -5.00 -5.68 -2.20
N CYS A 86 -5.65 -5.41 -1.08
CA CYS A 86 -5.16 -4.43 -0.10
C CYS A 86 -4.03 -4.96 0.80
N SER A 87 -3.40 -4.05 1.54
CA SER A 87 -2.29 -4.31 2.48
C SER A 87 -2.65 -5.07 3.78
N VAL A 88 -3.82 -5.69 3.88
CA VAL A 88 -4.15 -6.51 5.07
C VAL A 88 -3.30 -7.78 5.10
N GLY A 89 -3.07 -8.41 3.93
CA GLY A 89 -2.28 -9.62 3.84
C GLY A 89 -3.06 -10.89 4.23
N CYS A 90 -4.32 -10.99 3.78
CA CYS A 90 -5.15 -12.17 4.03
C CYS A 90 -4.60 -13.40 3.31
N ALA A 91 -4.54 -14.55 3.99
CA ALA A 91 -4.13 -15.81 3.40
C ALA A 91 -5.31 -16.56 2.75
N VAL A 92 -5.02 -17.27 1.67
CA VAL A 92 -5.98 -17.99 0.83
C VAL A 92 -5.40 -19.37 0.50
N ASP A 93 -6.22 -20.41 0.65
CA ASP A 93 -5.92 -21.76 0.16
C ASP A 93 -6.56 -21.96 -1.21
N ALA A 94 -5.73 -22.04 -2.24
CA ALA A 94 -6.14 -22.30 -3.61
C ALA A 94 -6.12 -23.81 -3.89
N VAL A 95 -7.26 -24.37 -4.28
CA VAL A 95 -7.39 -25.77 -4.69
C VAL A 95 -7.18 -25.85 -6.19
N VAL A 96 -6.12 -26.54 -6.58
CA VAL A 96 -5.67 -26.69 -7.97
C VAL A 96 -5.84 -28.13 -8.39
N GLU A 97 -6.58 -28.36 -9.47
CA GLU A 97 -6.78 -29.68 -10.08
C GLU A 97 -6.21 -29.65 -11.49
N ASN A 98 -5.24 -30.53 -11.77
CA ASN A 98 -4.57 -30.61 -13.09
C ASN A 98 -4.01 -29.25 -13.59
N GLY A 99 -3.48 -28.45 -12.67
CA GLY A 99 -2.92 -27.12 -12.98
C GLY A 99 -3.95 -25.98 -13.10
N VAL A 100 -5.25 -26.26 -12.91
CA VAL A 100 -6.32 -25.26 -12.95
C VAL A 100 -6.80 -24.93 -11.53
N TRP A 101 -6.92 -23.64 -11.20
CA TRP A 101 -7.47 -23.21 -9.92
C TRP A 101 -9.00 -23.35 -9.92
N VAL A 102 -9.53 -24.39 -9.26
CA VAL A 102 -10.96 -24.75 -9.31
C VAL A 102 -11.77 -24.22 -8.12
N ARG A 103 -11.13 -24.08 -6.95
CA ARG A 103 -11.79 -23.60 -5.72
C ARG A 103 -10.81 -22.81 -4.86
N GLN A 104 -11.30 -21.88 -4.05
CA GLN A 104 -10.51 -21.22 -3.01
C GLN A 104 -11.24 -21.28 -1.66
N GLU A 105 -10.47 -21.25 -0.57
CA GLU A 105 -10.98 -21.14 0.78
C GLU A 105 -10.19 -20.08 1.56
N ALA A 106 -10.85 -19.41 2.49
CA ALA A 106 -10.16 -18.55 3.45
C ALA A 106 -9.37 -19.42 4.44
N VAL A 107 -8.17 -18.99 4.80
CA VAL A 107 -7.34 -19.72 5.77
C VAL A 107 -7.78 -19.37 7.19
N PHE A 108 -8.50 -20.29 7.83
CA PHE A 108 -8.97 -20.13 9.23
C PHE A 108 -7.83 -20.04 10.24
N ASP A 109 -6.72 -20.73 9.96
CA ASP A 109 -5.52 -20.71 10.81
C ASP A 109 -4.70 -19.42 10.68
N SER A 110 -5.01 -18.55 9.72
CA SER A 110 -4.25 -17.32 9.54
C SER A 110 -4.51 -16.38 10.71
N PRO A 111 -3.48 -15.94 11.44
CA PRO A 111 -3.69 -14.98 12.53
C PRO A 111 -4.13 -13.61 12.00
N ILE A 112 -3.97 -13.33 10.70
CA ILE A 112 -4.37 -12.06 10.09
C ILE A 112 -5.87 -12.05 9.76
N ASN A 113 -6.33 -12.94 8.88
CA ASN A 113 -7.73 -12.88 8.43
C ASN A 113 -8.68 -13.80 9.19
N LEU A 114 -8.21 -14.74 10.03
CA LEU A 114 -9.04 -15.60 10.88
C LEU A 114 -10.19 -16.28 10.12
N GLY A 115 -9.94 -16.68 8.87
CA GLY A 115 -10.97 -17.28 7.99
C GLY A 115 -11.91 -16.29 7.30
N ALA A 116 -11.69 -14.98 7.42
CA ALA A 116 -12.50 -13.96 6.76
C ALA A 116 -11.96 -13.58 5.37
N HIS A 117 -12.88 -13.15 4.50
CA HIS A 117 -12.61 -12.47 3.24
C HIS A 117 -13.53 -11.26 3.07
N CYS A 118 -13.03 -10.22 2.39
CA CYS A 118 -13.89 -9.20 1.81
C CYS A 118 -14.38 -9.63 0.42
N ALA A 119 -15.26 -8.85 -0.21
CA ALA A 119 -15.76 -9.13 -1.56
C ALA A 119 -14.62 -9.39 -2.55
N LYS A 120 -13.58 -8.54 -2.55
CA LYS A 120 -12.40 -8.71 -3.41
C LYS A 120 -11.65 -10.03 -3.14
N GLY A 121 -11.38 -10.32 -1.87
CA GLY A 121 -10.68 -11.54 -1.46
C GLY A 121 -11.44 -12.82 -1.82
N ALA A 122 -12.77 -12.80 -1.76
CA ALA A 122 -13.62 -13.92 -2.14
C ALA A 122 -13.64 -14.17 -3.66
N ALA A 123 -13.27 -13.18 -4.47
CA ALA A 123 -13.32 -13.24 -5.93
C ALA A 123 -11.94 -13.41 -6.59
N LEU A 124 -10.91 -13.81 -5.83
CA LEU A 124 -9.53 -13.90 -6.33
C LEU A 124 -9.32 -14.92 -7.43
N ARG A 125 -9.97 -16.09 -7.38
CA ARG A 125 -9.82 -17.16 -8.36
C ARG A 125 -10.00 -16.65 -9.80
N GLU A 126 -10.88 -15.67 -10.00
CA GLU A 126 -11.23 -15.12 -11.29
C GLU A 126 -10.06 -14.35 -11.93
N HIS A 127 -9.04 -13.93 -11.16
CA HIS A 127 -7.76 -13.48 -11.73
C HIS A 127 -7.02 -14.59 -12.48
N GLY A 128 -7.15 -15.83 -12.00
CA GLY A 128 -6.44 -16.99 -12.51
C GLY A 128 -7.08 -17.61 -13.76
N HIS A 129 -8.24 -17.15 -14.22
CA HIS A 129 -8.89 -17.66 -15.43
C HIS A 129 -9.75 -16.62 -16.20
N GLY A 130 -9.75 -15.35 -15.79
CA GLY A 130 -10.56 -14.30 -16.41
C GLY A 130 -10.13 -13.98 -17.85
N GLU A 131 -11.08 -13.79 -18.75
CA GLU A 131 -10.80 -13.65 -20.19
C GLU A 131 -10.41 -12.25 -20.65
N PHE A 132 -10.57 -11.24 -19.78
CA PHE A 132 -10.33 -9.81 -20.03
C PHE A 132 -8.84 -9.40 -19.93
N ARG A 133 -7.96 -10.36 -19.70
CA ARG A 133 -6.52 -10.13 -19.56
C ARG A 133 -5.83 -9.93 -20.92
N LEU A 134 -4.70 -9.22 -20.89
CA LEU A 134 -3.80 -9.15 -22.03
C LEU A 134 -3.16 -10.52 -22.25
N ARG A 135 -3.22 -11.04 -23.49
CA ARG A 135 -2.85 -12.43 -23.80
C ARG A 135 -1.49 -12.56 -24.50
N TYR A 136 -1.09 -11.54 -25.24
CA TYR A 136 0.09 -11.50 -26.09
C TYR A 136 0.58 -10.06 -26.23
N PRO A 137 1.85 -9.84 -26.59
CA PRO A 137 2.37 -8.51 -26.89
C PRO A 137 1.58 -7.82 -28.00
N MET A 138 1.34 -6.53 -27.86
CA MET A 138 0.63 -5.72 -28.85
C MET A 138 1.32 -4.40 -29.12
N LYS A 139 1.18 -3.89 -30.34
CA LYS A 139 1.63 -2.57 -30.78
C LYS A 139 0.46 -1.75 -31.27
N LEU A 140 0.44 -0.45 -30.96
CA LEU A 140 -0.55 0.48 -31.51
C LEU A 140 -0.17 0.86 -32.95
N VAL A 141 -1.01 0.51 -33.92
CA VAL A 141 -0.84 0.81 -35.34
C VAL A 141 -2.13 1.45 -35.85
N ASN A 142 -2.06 2.66 -36.41
CA ASN A 142 -3.22 3.38 -36.96
C ASN A 142 -4.43 3.47 -35.98
N GLY A 143 -4.14 3.68 -34.70
CA GLY A 143 -5.16 3.80 -33.64
C GLY A 143 -5.77 2.47 -33.18
N LYS A 144 -5.24 1.31 -33.60
CA LYS A 144 -5.68 -0.02 -33.18
C LYS A 144 -4.51 -0.85 -32.68
N TYR A 145 -4.78 -1.70 -31.68
CA TYR A 145 -3.77 -2.62 -31.16
C TYR A 145 -3.70 -3.88 -32.04
N GLU A 146 -2.50 -4.17 -32.54
CA GLU A 146 -2.19 -5.35 -33.34
C GLU A 146 -1.25 -6.27 -32.56
N ARG A 147 -1.47 -7.59 -32.66
CA ARG A 147 -0.61 -8.60 -32.04
C ARG A 147 0.78 -8.57 -32.69
N ILE A 148 1.82 -8.62 -31.87
CA ILE A 148 3.19 -8.84 -32.29
C ILE A 148 3.82 -9.97 -31.48
N SER A 149 4.99 -10.47 -31.90
CA SER A 149 5.75 -11.44 -31.10
C SER A 149 6.49 -10.76 -29.96
N TRP A 150 6.84 -11.52 -28.92
CA TRP A 150 7.72 -11.05 -27.85
C TRP A 150 9.09 -10.59 -28.36
N ASP A 151 9.67 -11.28 -29.34
CA ASP A 151 10.98 -10.90 -29.89
C ASP A 151 10.90 -9.56 -30.60
N THR A 152 9.86 -9.34 -31.42
CA THR A 152 9.61 -8.04 -32.06
C THR A 152 9.45 -6.95 -31.01
N ALA A 153 8.65 -7.19 -29.98
CA ALA A 153 8.43 -6.22 -28.92
C ALA A 153 9.73 -5.86 -28.19
N LEU A 154 10.51 -6.85 -27.77
CA LEU A 154 11.76 -6.66 -27.05
C LEU A 154 12.80 -5.95 -27.93
N ASP A 155 12.92 -6.31 -29.21
CA ASP A 155 13.86 -5.70 -30.15
C ASP A 155 13.52 -4.25 -30.43
N GLU A 156 12.26 -3.94 -30.76
CA GLU A 156 11.84 -2.57 -31.07
C GLU A 156 11.93 -1.65 -29.83
N ILE A 157 11.49 -2.14 -28.66
CA ILE A 157 11.55 -1.37 -27.41
C ILE A 157 13.01 -1.11 -27.00
N SER A 158 13.85 -2.14 -26.99
CA SER A 158 15.25 -1.99 -26.56
C SER A 158 16.06 -1.14 -27.54
N ALA A 159 15.84 -1.26 -28.85
CA ALA A 159 16.46 -0.40 -29.84
C ALA A 159 16.10 1.07 -29.59
N LYS A 160 14.81 1.37 -29.35
CA LYS A 160 14.38 2.74 -29.05
C LYS A 160 14.95 3.26 -27.74
N LEU A 161 15.06 2.42 -26.71
CA LEU A 161 15.70 2.81 -25.45
C LEU A 161 17.19 3.12 -25.59
N LEU A 162 17.92 2.32 -26.38
CA LEU A 162 19.34 2.56 -26.65
C LEU A 162 19.55 3.82 -27.48
N GLU A 163 18.67 4.08 -28.46
CA GLU A 163 18.62 5.34 -29.21
C GLU A 163 18.43 6.52 -28.26
N LEU A 164 17.38 6.52 -27.45
CA LEU A 164 17.08 7.61 -26.50
C LEU A 164 18.19 7.81 -25.47
N ARG A 165 18.77 6.73 -24.96
CA ARG A 165 19.92 6.81 -24.04
C ARG A 165 21.12 7.50 -24.69
N LYS A 166 21.32 7.29 -26.00
CA LYS A 166 22.40 7.93 -26.77
C LYS A 166 22.10 9.40 -27.10
N THR A 167 20.87 9.71 -27.52
CA THR A 167 20.51 11.05 -28.04
C THR A 167 20.09 12.02 -26.94
N SER A 168 19.45 11.52 -25.89
CA SER A 168 18.74 12.30 -24.87
C SER A 168 19.18 11.97 -23.43
N GLY A 169 20.12 11.03 -23.27
CA GLY A 169 20.61 10.57 -21.97
C GLY A 169 19.67 9.61 -21.25
N PRO A 170 20.15 8.89 -20.21
CA PRO A 170 19.36 7.87 -19.50
C PRO A 170 18.18 8.47 -18.70
N ASP A 171 18.28 9.72 -18.25
CA ASP A 171 17.20 10.39 -17.51
C ASP A 171 16.01 10.81 -18.41
N SER A 172 16.10 10.65 -19.73
CA SER A 172 14.95 10.84 -20.64
C SER A 172 13.90 9.73 -20.56
N VAL A 173 14.18 8.65 -19.80
CA VAL A 173 13.28 7.51 -19.62
C VAL A 173 12.76 7.48 -18.19
N TYR A 174 11.44 7.36 -18.03
CA TYR A 174 10.77 7.24 -16.74
C TYR A 174 10.21 5.84 -16.52
N TRP A 175 10.47 5.26 -15.35
CA TRP A 175 10.06 3.90 -15.01
C TRP A 175 9.04 3.90 -13.85
N ILE A 176 7.75 3.78 -14.18
CA ILE A 176 6.70 3.64 -13.17
C ILE A 176 6.62 2.15 -12.79
N GLY A 177 7.00 1.84 -11.55
CA GLY A 177 6.93 0.49 -10.98
C GLY A 177 5.58 0.18 -10.33
N SER A 178 5.48 -1.04 -9.77
CA SER A 178 4.24 -1.55 -9.18
C SER A 178 4.36 -1.88 -7.70
N SER A 179 3.36 -1.48 -6.93
CA SER A 179 3.11 -1.98 -5.58
C SER A 179 2.42 -3.36 -5.55
N LYS A 180 2.13 -3.94 -6.72
CA LYS A 180 1.71 -5.35 -6.88
C LYS A 180 2.89 -6.29 -7.08
N HIS A 181 4.04 -5.78 -7.50
CA HIS A 181 5.27 -6.57 -7.54
C HIS A 181 5.54 -7.16 -6.16
N ASN A 182 6.00 -8.41 -6.12
CA ASN A 182 6.59 -8.95 -4.90
C ASN A 182 7.88 -8.17 -4.55
N ASN A 183 8.43 -8.38 -3.36
CA ASN A 183 9.62 -7.67 -2.89
C ASN A 183 10.81 -7.91 -3.85
N GLU A 184 10.93 -9.11 -4.38
CA GLU A 184 12.03 -9.50 -5.26
C GLU A 184 11.97 -8.75 -6.61
N GLN A 185 10.78 -8.65 -7.20
CA GLN A 185 10.52 -7.90 -8.44
C GLN A 185 10.71 -6.39 -8.22
N SER A 186 10.24 -5.86 -7.10
CA SER A 186 10.39 -4.46 -6.70
C SER A 186 11.87 -4.06 -6.56
N TYR A 187 12.65 -4.89 -5.87
CA TYR A 187 14.09 -4.75 -5.71
C TYR A 187 14.83 -4.86 -7.06
N LEU A 188 14.47 -5.85 -7.88
CA LEU A 188 15.07 -6.07 -9.18
C LEU A 188 14.82 -4.88 -10.12
N LEU A 189 13.63 -4.26 -10.08
CA LEU A 189 13.34 -3.06 -10.84
C LEU A 189 14.21 -1.88 -10.40
N ARG A 190 14.41 -1.68 -9.09
CA ARG A 190 15.32 -0.62 -8.61
C ARG A 190 16.76 -0.84 -9.11
N LYS A 191 17.25 -2.09 -9.07
CA LYS A 191 18.57 -2.48 -9.59
C LYS A 191 18.66 -2.26 -11.10
N PHE A 192 17.65 -2.69 -11.86
CA PHE A 192 17.54 -2.50 -13.30
C PHE A 192 17.63 -1.02 -13.70
N VAL A 193 16.86 -0.14 -13.06
CA VAL A 193 16.88 1.30 -13.36
C VAL A 193 18.24 1.93 -13.01
N SER A 194 18.86 1.49 -11.91
CA SER A 194 20.23 1.90 -11.55
C SER A 194 21.23 1.52 -12.65
N TYR A 195 21.09 0.33 -13.24
CA TYR A 195 21.96 -0.14 -14.32
C TYR A 195 21.64 0.51 -15.66
N PHE A 196 20.40 0.99 -15.86
CA PHE A 196 20.08 1.85 -16.99
C PHE A 196 20.76 3.24 -16.86
N GLY A 197 21.01 3.68 -15.63
CA GLY A 197 21.76 4.89 -15.31
C GLY A 197 20.88 6.09 -14.94
N SER A 198 19.73 5.85 -14.29
CA SER A 198 18.81 6.92 -13.90
C SER A 198 18.26 6.70 -12.48
N ASN A 199 17.68 7.76 -11.92
CA ASN A 199 16.83 7.72 -10.73
C ASN A 199 15.36 8.10 -11.06
N ASN A 200 15.00 8.28 -12.33
CA ASN A 200 13.63 8.54 -12.78
C ASN A 200 12.79 7.27 -12.72
N CYS A 201 12.50 6.84 -11.49
CA CYS A 201 11.63 5.72 -11.18
C CYS A 201 10.87 5.99 -9.89
N ASP A 202 9.63 5.53 -9.82
CA ASP A 202 8.77 5.70 -8.65
C ASP A 202 7.60 4.69 -8.73
N HIS A 203 6.79 4.59 -7.69
CA HIS A 203 5.61 3.71 -7.66
C HIS A 203 4.45 4.32 -6.87
N GLN A 204 3.39 3.54 -6.64
CA GLN A 204 2.14 4.00 -6.05
C GLN A 204 2.31 4.62 -4.65
N ALA A 205 3.38 4.34 -3.89
CA ALA A 205 3.55 5.00 -2.60
C ALA A 205 3.68 6.51 -2.74
N ARG A 206 4.24 7.02 -3.85
CA ARG A 206 4.27 8.46 -4.14
C ARG A 206 2.91 9.10 -4.01
N ILE A 207 1.90 8.44 -4.59
CA ILE A 207 0.50 8.87 -4.64
C ILE A 207 -0.36 8.22 -3.55
N CYS A 208 0.26 7.56 -2.56
CA CYS A 208 -0.45 6.90 -1.47
C CYS A 208 0.10 7.29 -0.08
N HIS A 209 1.33 6.92 0.27
CA HIS A 209 1.91 7.10 1.62
C HIS A 209 3.28 7.80 1.66
N SER A 210 3.75 8.43 0.59
CA SER A 210 5.04 9.14 0.61
C SER A 210 5.11 10.20 1.72
N THR A 211 4.03 10.94 1.96
CA THR A 211 3.91 11.91 3.06
C THR A 211 3.97 11.25 4.44
N THR A 212 3.36 10.08 4.61
CA THR A 212 3.57 9.23 5.80
C THR A 212 5.04 8.90 5.96
N VAL A 213 5.70 8.39 4.92
CA VAL A 213 7.08 7.92 5.03
C VAL A 213 7.98 9.08 5.46
N ALA A 214 7.88 10.23 4.80
CA ALA A 214 8.65 11.41 5.13
C ALA A 214 8.31 11.96 6.53
N GLY A 215 7.03 12.22 6.81
CA GLY A 215 6.60 12.85 8.06
C GLY A 215 6.90 11.98 9.29
N VAL A 216 6.53 10.70 9.25
CA VAL A 216 6.65 9.77 10.37
C VAL A 216 8.11 9.39 10.64
N SER A 217 8.92 9.13 9.59
CA SER A 217 10.35 8.85 9.77
C SER A 217 11.11 10.04 10.35
N ASN A 218 10.71 11.26 9.99
CA ASN A 218 11.30 12.46 10.56
C ASN A 218 10.84 12.73 12.00
N THR A 219 9.71 12.18 12.44
CA THR A 219 9.31 12.22 13.85
C THR A 219 10.11 11.20 14.68
N TRP A 220 10.16 9.92 14.31
CA TRP A 220 10.73 8.88 15.19
C TRP A 220 11.59 7.79 14.52
N GLY A 221 11.94 7.96 13.25
CA GLY A 221 13.00 7.20 12.58
C GLY A 221 12.55 6.23 11.48
N TYR A 222 11.32 5.70 11.54
CA TYR A 222 10.76 4.86 10.49
C TYR A 222 9.39 5.34 10.04
N GLY A 223 9.18 5.35 8.73
CA GLY A 223 7.96 5.81 8.08
C GLY A 223 6.82 4.78 8.06
N ALA A 224 6.84 3.77 8.93
CA ALA A 224 5.95 2.61 8.87
C ALA A 224 4.84 2.64 9.94
N MET A 225 3.83 1.78 9.76
CA MET A 225 2.85 1.48 10.82
C MET A 225 3.57 0.95 12.06
N THR A 226 3.28 1.48 13.25
CA THR A 226 4.07 1.16 14.44
C THR A 226 3.67 -0.15 15.09
N ASN A 227 2.41 -0.59 14.95
CA ASN A 227 1.88 -1.79 15.59
C ASN A 227 1.38 -2.78 14.53
N SER A 228 0.47 -3.69 14.91
CA SER A 228 -0.17 -4.65 14.02
C SER A 228 -1.70 -4.57 14.12
N TYR A 229 -2.39 -5.10 13.10
CA TYR A 229 -3.86 -5.24 13.15
C TYR A 229 -4.29 -6.03 14.39
N ASN A 230 -3.56 -7.09 14.72
CA ASN A 230 -3.81 -7.95 15.87
C ASN A 230 -3.68 -7.21 17.20
N ASP A 231 -2.63 -6.39 17.33
CA ASP A 231 -2.38 -5.62 18.54
C ASP A 231 -3.47 -4.57 18.82
N MET A 232 -4.22 -4.13 17.80
CA MET A 232 -5.39 -3.25 17.98
C MET A 232 -6.49 -3.87 18.84
N GLN A 233 -6.52 -5.21 19.00
CA GLN A 233 -7.45 -5.86 19.93
C GLN A 233 -7.17 -5.47 21.40
N ASN A 234 -6.03 -4.85 21.70
CA ASN A 234 -5.70 -4.33 23.02
C ASN A 234 -6.05 -2.85 23.22
N SER A 235 -6.44 -2.13 22.16
CA SER A 235 -6.77 -0.70 22.25
C SER A 235 -7.96 -0.44 23.17
N LYS A 236 -7.93 0.69 23.88
CA LYS A 236 -9.05 1.20 24.69
C LYS A 236 -9.78 2.35 23.99
N VAL A 237 -9.10 3.05 23.10
CA VAL A 237 -9.71 3.95 22.12
C VAL A 237 -8.99 3.85 20.78
N ALA A 238 -9.75 3.97 19.69
CA ALA A 238 -9.23 4.05 18.34
C ALA A 238 -9.86 5.24 17.61
N MET A 239 -9.02 6.13 17.08
CA MET A 239 -9.46 7.24 16.23
C MET A 239 -9.09 6.97 14.78
N TYR A 240 -10.10 6.83 13.92
CA TYR A 240 -9.96 6.73 12.48
C TYR A 240 -10.11 8.12 11.89
N ILE A 241 -9.01 8.75 11.48
CA ILE A 241 -9.00 10.07 10.85
C ILE A 241 -8.35 9.95 9.47
N GLY A 242 -9.09 10.33 8.43
CA GLY A 242 -8.66 10.11 7.05
C GLY A 242 -8.51 8.61 6.68
N SER A 243 -9.29 7.74 7.33
CA SER A 243 -9.37 6.30 7.04
C SER A 243 -10.82 5.82 7.01
N ASN A 244 -11.16 5.07 5.96
CA ASN A 244 -12.43 4.37 5.82
C ASN A 244 -12.17 2.86 5.71
N ALA A 245 -11.70 2.27 6.81
CA ALA A 245 -11.23 0.89 6.85
C ALA A 245 -12.32 -0.15 6.52
N ALA A 246 -13.60 0.13 6.79
CA ALA A 246 -14.69 -0.78 6.42
C ALA A 246 -14.83 -0.99 4.89
N GLU A 247 -14.29 -0.07 4.08
CA GLU A 247 -14.29 -0.18 2.61
C GLU A 247 -12.88 -0.47 2.07
N ALA A 248 -11.87 0.23 2.59
CA ALA A 248 -10.49 0.13 2.11
C ALA A 248 -9.74 -1.08 2.67
N HIS A 249 -10.07 -1.52 3.89
CA HIS A 249 -9.38 -2.59 4.63
C HIS A 249 -10.36 -3.49 5.39
N PRO A 250 -11.42 -4.05 4.78
CA PRO A 250 -12.56 -4.55 5.55
C PRO A 250 -12.21 -5.64 6.55
N VAL A 251 -11.26 -6.52 6.22
CA VAL A 251 -10.81 -7.59 7.12
C VAL A 251 -10.06 -7.04 8.35
N SER A 252 -9.39 -5.88 8.25
CA SER A 252 -8.78 -5.24 9.43
C SER A 252 -9.81 -4.84 10.48
N MET A 253 -11.05 -4.55 10.07
CA MET A 253 -12.13 -4.21 11.00
C MET A 253 -12.47 -5.36 11.94
N LEU A 254 -12.16 -6.62 11.58
CA LEU A 254 -12.33 -7.76 12.48
C LEU A 254 -11.62 -7.53 13.82
N HIS A 255 -10.35 -7.09 13.77
CA HIS A 255 -9.57 -6.85 14.99
C HIS A 255 -10.10 -5.66 15.78
N MET A 256 -10.54 -4.59 15.09
CA MET A 256 -11.12 -3.43 15.75
C MET A 256 -12.47 -3.77 16.42
N LEU A 257 -13.31 -4.56 15.74
CA LEU A 257 -14.60 -4.97 16.28
C LEU A 257 -14.42 -5.88 17.50
N HIS A 258 -13.45 -6.80 17.51
CA HIS A 258 -13.08 -7.53 18.73
C HIS A 258 -12.60 -6.61 19.86
N ALA A 259 -11.84 -5.54 19.55
CA ALA A 259 -11.49 -4.56 20.58
C ALA A 259 -12.73 -3.82 21.11
N LYS A 260 -13.69 -3.46 20.25
CA LYS A 260 -14.96 -2.84 20.65
C LYS A 260 -15.79 -3.75 21.56
N GLU A 261 -15.85 -5.05 21.26
CA GLU A 261 -16.51 -6.04 22.12
C GLU A 261 -15.87 -6.11 23.53
N ASN A 262 -14.58 -5.76 23.63
CA ASN A 262 -13.85 -5.63 24.90
C ASN A 262 -13.87 -4.21 25.50
N GLY A 263 -14.77 -3.34 25.03
CA GLY A 263 -15.01 -2.00 25.57
C GLY A 263 -14.22 -0.87 24.91
N CYS A 264 -13.47 -1.13 23.83
CA CYS A 264 -12.75 -0.08 23.11
C CYS A 264 -13.73 0.94 22.50
N LYS A 265 -13.44 2.22 22.71
CA LYS A 265 -14.16 3.33 22.05
C LYS A 265 -13.61 3.57 20.65
N MET A 266 -14.49 3.88 19.70
CA MET A 266 -14.14 4.13 18.31
C MET A 266 -14.64 5.50 17.89
N ILE A 267 -13.72 6.37 17.49
CA ILE A 267 -13.99 7.70 16.95
C ILE A 267 -13.70 7.67 15.45
N VAL A 268 -14.59 8.22 14.63
CA VAL A 268 -14.37 8.36 13.19
C VAL A 268 -14.46 9.82 12.80
N VAL A 269 -13.39 10.33 12.20
CA VAL A 269 -13.24 11.72 11.75
C VAL A 269 -13.10 11.71 10.23
N ASP A 270 -14.17 12.10 9.54
CA ASP A 270 -14.26 12.02 8.08
C ASP A 270 -15.26 13.09 7.57
N PRO A 271 -15.00 13.76 6.43
CA PRO A 271 -15.97 14.68 5.82
C PRO A 271 -17.31 13.99 5.49
N ARG A 272 -17.32 12.66 5.42
CA ARG A 272 -18.51 11.86 5.13
C ARG A 272 -18.91 10.95 6.28
N PHE A 273 -20.21 10.68 6.39
CA PHE A 273 -20.70 9.56 7.18
C PHE A 273 -20.46 8.24 6.42
N THR A 274 -19.31 7.61 6.64
CA THR A 274 -18.87 6.40 5.94
C THR A 274 -19.41 5.09 6.55
N ARG A 275 -19.18 3.96 5.89
CA ARG A 275 -19.44 2.63 6.48
C ARG A 275 -18.60 2.38 7.75
N THR A 276 -17.45 3.03 7.87
CA THR A 276 -16.64 3.02 9.10
C THR A 276 -17.27 3.88 10.18
N ALA A 277 -17.78 5.08 9.84
CA ALA A 277 -18.49 5.96 10.77
C ALA A 277 -19.74 5.29 11.36
N ALA A 278 -20.43 4.45 10.59
CA ALA A 278 -21.56 3.64 11.06
C ALA A 278 -21.20 2.63 12.18
N LYS A 279 -19.91 2.42 12.48
CA LYS A 279 -19.41 1.59 13.59
C LYS A 279 -18.82 2.40 14.74
N ALA A 280 -18.77 3.72 14.61
CA ALA A 280 -18.19 4.62 15.60
C ALA A 280 -19.11 4.79 16.81
N ASP A 281 -18.51 5.05 17.97
CA ASP A 281 -19.22 5.60 19.13
C ASP A 281 -19.34 7.13 19.00
N GLU A 282 -18.41 7.76 18.29
CA GLU A 282 -18.45 9.19 17.95
C GLU A 282 -18.05 9.40 16.48
N TYR A 283 -18.90 10.08 15.72
CA TYR A 283 -18.58 10.56 14.38
C TYR A 283 -18.38 12.08 14.39
N VAL A 284 -17.23 12.51 13.91
CA VAL A 284 -16.87 13.92 13.76
C VAL A 284 -16.77 14.23 12.27
N ARG A 285 -17.58 15.17 11.82
CA ARG A 285 -17.46 15.70 10.46
C ARG A 285 -16.46 16.84 10.46
N ILE A 286 -15.50 16.79 9.54
CA ILE A 286 -14.54 17.87 9.33
C ILE A 286 -14.63 18.36 7.89
N ARG A 287 -14.33 19.63 7.65
CA ARG A 287 -14.08 20.12 6.30
C ARG A 287 -12.80 19.48 5.75
N SER A 288 -12.83 18.98 4.52
CA SER A 288 -11.63 18.36 3.92
C SER A 288 -10.46 19.35 3.87
N GLY A 289 -9.27 18.92 4.30
CA GLY A 289 -8.07 19.74 4.39
C GLY A 289 -7.89 20.50 5.72
N SER A 290 -8.78 20.33 6.71
CA SER A 290 -8.71 21.02 8.01
C SER A 290 -8.20 20.13 9.17
N ASP A 291 -7.59 18.98 8.86
CA ASP A 291 -7.14 17.99 9.85
C ASP A 291 -6.22 18.55 10.94
N ILE A 292 -5.29 19.46 10.61
CA ILE A 292 -4.37 20.06 11.59
C ILE A 292 -5.14 20.91 12.61
N ALA A 293 -6.13 21.69 12.17
CA ALA A 293 -6.96 22.49 13.07
C ALA A 293 -7.65 21.58 14.10
N PHE A 294 -8.25 20.47 13.64
CA PHE A 294 -8.87 19.49 14.53
C PHE A 294 -7.86 18.85 15.50
N LEU A 295 -6.75 18.31 14.99
CA LEU A 295 -5.74 17.60 15.79
C LEU A 295 -5.06 18.52 16.82
N PHE A 296 -4.76 19.76 16.44
CA PHE A 296 -4.17 20.74 17.35
C PHE A 296 -5.21 21.31 18.31
N GLY A 297 -6.48 21.40 17.92
CA GLY A 297 -7.59 21.65 18.83
C GLY A 297 -7.70 20.61 19.96
N LEU A 298 -7.54 19.32 19.64
CA LEU A 298 -7.48 18.27 20.65
C LEU A 298 -6.29 18.47 21.59
N LEU A 299 -5.11 18.76 21.05
CA LEU A 299 -3.91 19.06 21.84
C LEU A 299 -4.11 20.28 22.75
N HIS A 300 -4.81 21.32 22.29
CA HIS A 300 -5.11 22.50 23.10
C HIS A 300 -5.88 22.10 24.37
N ILE A 301 -6.92 21.28 24.23
CA ILE A 301 -7.71 20.79 25.36
C ILE A 301 -6.87 19.89 26.27
N ILE A 302 -6.09 18.98 25.70
CA ILE A 302 -5.20 18.07 26.45
C ILE A 302 -4.22 18.88 27.31
N PHE A 303 -3.50 19.84 26.71
CA PHE A 303 -2.51 20.66 27.41
C PHE A 303 -3.13 21.62 28.43
N LYS A 304 -4.30 22.18 28.14
CA LYS A 304 -5.04 23.06 29.06
C LYS A 304 -5.46 22.33 30.34
N ASN A 305 -5.83 21.04 30.22
CA ASN A 305 -6.24 20.22 31.35
C ASN A 305 -5.09 19.44 32.01
N GLY A 306 -3.87 19.49 31.46
CA GLY A 306 -2.73 18.74 31.98
C GLY A 306 -2.85 17.22 31.74
N TRP A 307 -3.58 16.82 30.70
CA TRP A 307 -3.86 15.42 30.35
C TRP A 307 -2.73 14.74 29.56
N GLU A 308 -1.67 15.47 29.21
CA GLU A 308 -0.49 14.92 28.55
C GLU A 308 0.35 14.00 29.45
N ASP A 309 1.01 12.99 28.88
CA ASP A 309 1.97 12.13 29.58
C ASP A 309 3.31 12.85 29.74
N LYS A 310 3.42 13.63 30.82
CA LYS A 310 4.61 14.45 31.12
C LYS A 310 5.89 13.64 31.24
N LYS A 311 5.82 12.42 31.81
CA LYS A 311 7.00 11.56 31.96
C LYS A 311 7.45 11.06 30.59
N TYR A 312 6.52 10.55 29.79
CA TYR A 312 6.84 10.09 28.43
C TYR A 312 7.44 11.20 27.58
N ILE A 313 6.85 12.41 27.63
CA ILE A 313 7.35 13.57 26.90
C ILE A 313 8.78 13.89 27.33
N ASN A 314 9.03 14.00 28.64
CA ASN A 314 10.38 14.26 29.16
C ASN A 314 11.39 13.23 28.66
N ASP A 315 11.05 11.96 28.80
CA ASP A 315 11.98 10.86 28.58
C ASP A 315 12.29 10.64 27.09
N ARG A 316 11.27 10.84 26.23
CA ARG A 316 11.27 10.31 24.86
C ARG A 316 10.93 11.33 23.78
N VAL A 317 10.64 12.59 24.10
CA VAL A 317 10.18 13.57 23.11
C VAL A 317 10.98 14.88 23.16
N PHE A 318 11.44 15.32 22.01
CA PHE A 318 12.13 16.60 21.82
C PHE A 318 11.20 17.64 21.20
N GLY A 319 11.14 18.84 21.80
CA GLY A 319 10.48 20.02 21.24
C GLY A 319 8.97 20.12 21.49
N MET A 320 8.40 19.32 22.39
CA MET A 320 6.96 19.39 22.72
C MET A 320 6.58 20.70 23.42
N ASP A 321 7.53 21.34 24.12
CA ASP A 321 7.40 22.68 24.70
C ASP A 321 7.02 23.72 23.63
N LYS A 322 7.77 23.75 22.52
CA LYS A 322 7.51 24.66 21.39
C LYS A 322 6.16 24.37 20.72
N VAL A 323 5.80 23.09 20.59
CA VAL A 323 4.48 22.71 20.05
C VAL A 323 3.35 23.17 20.97
N LYS A 324 3.48 22.98 22.29
CA LYS A 324 2.49 23.41 23.26
C LYS A 324 2.27 24.92 23.19
N GLU A 325 3.34 25.71 23.13
CA GLU A 325 3.25 27.17 23.01
C GLU A 325 2.45 27.58 21.76
N GLU A 326 2.77 26.98 20.60
CA GLU A 326 2.07 27.27 19.35
C GLU A 326 0.60 26.83 19.37
N VAL A 327 0.31 25.64 19.87
CA VAL A 327 -1.05 25.10 19.95
C VAL A 327 -1.94 25.94 20.86
N MET A 328 -1.41 26.36 22.01
CA MET A 328 -2.15 27.18 22.97
C MET A 328 -2.48 28.57 22.42
N ASP A 329 -1.59 29.16 21.61
CA ASP A 329 -1.79 30.46 20.96
C ASP A 329 -2.78 30.39 19.78
N LYS A 330 -2.64 29.36 18.93
CA LYS A 330 -3.29 29.34 17.62
C LYS A 330 -4.58 28.53 17.53
N TRP A 331 -4.83 27.54 18.39
CA TRP A 331 -5.88 26.55 18.16
C TRP A 331 -6.86 26.40 19.32
N THR A 332 -7.48 27.52 19.71
CA THR A 332 -8.63 27.49 20.64
C THR A 332 -9.82 26.77 20.01
N PRO A 333 -10.74 26.19 20.80
CA PRO A 333 -11.92 25.51 20.26
C PRO A 333 -12.75 26.34 19.26
N GLU A 334 -12.84 27.66 19.45
CA GLU A 334 -13.57 28.57 18.56
C GLU A 334 -12.88 28.71 17.19
N LYS A 335 -11.54 28.78 17.16
CA LYS A 335 -10.77 28.80 15.92
C LYS A 335 -10.88 27.45 15.18
N VAL A 336 -10.99 26.35 15.92
CA VAL A 336 -11.23 25.02 15.33
C VAL A 336 -12.60 24.98 14.68
N GLU A 337 -13.64 25.49 15.34
CA GLU A 337 -14.99 25.57 14.77
C GLU A 337 -14.99 26.43 13.48
N GLU A 338 -14.33 27.58 13.48
CA GLU A 338 -14.21 28.46 12.31
C GLU A 338 -13.61 27.76 11.09
N VAL A 339 -12.51 27.02 11.29
CA VAL A 339 -11.73 26.42 10.20
C VAL A 339 -12.28 25.06 9.77
N CYS A 340 -12.73 24.26 10.73
CA CYS A 340 -13.02 22.83 10.58
C CYS A 340 -14.52 22.51 10.60
N GLY A 341 -15.32 23.33 11.29
CA GLY A 341 -16.74 23.09 11.55
C GLY A 341 -17.03 22.19 12.75
N VAL A 342 -16.02 21.82 13.54
CA VAL A 342 -16.18 21.01 14.76
C VAL A 342 -16.43 21.92 15.96
N THR A 343 -17.55 21.73 16.65
CA THR A 343 -17.93 22.58 17.78
C THR A 343 -17.01 22.37 18.99
N PRO A 344 -16.86 23.38 19.87
CA PRO A 344 -16.10 23.25 21.11
C PRO A 344 -16.53 22.05 21.97
N ASP A 345 -17.83 21.79 22.08
CA ASP A 345 -18.38 20.67 22.87
C ASP A 345 -17.99 19.31 22.29
N GLN A 346 -18.07 19.15 20.97
CA GLN A 346 -17.68 17.90 20.31
C GLN A 346 -16.17 17.69 20.41
N LEU A 347 -15.38 18.76 20.25
CA LEU A 347 -13.93 18.71 20.41
C LEU A 347 -13.54 18.28 21.84
N LEU A 348 -14.18 18.85 22.86
CA LEU A 348 -13.99 18.45 24.26
C LEU A 348 -14.36 16.98 24.48
N LYS A 349 -15.53 16.55 23.99
CA LYS A 349 -15.98 15.15 24.10
C LYS A 349 -14.93 14.19 23.53
N VAL A 350 -14.39 14.47 22.35
CA VAL A 350 -13.37 13.62 21.71
C VAL A 350 -12.07 13.63 22.51
N ALA A 351 -11.60 14.80 22.97
CA ALA A 351 -10.39 14.90 23.79
C ALA A 351 -10.53 14.11 25.10
N THR A 352 -11.69 14.18 25.76
CA THR A 352 -12.02 13.38 26.95
C THR A 352 -12.01 11.89 26.64
N MET A 353 -12.65 11.45 25.55
CA MET A 353 -12.62 10.04 25.14
C MET A 353 -11.19 9.52 24.93
N LEU A 354 -10.32 10.32 24.32
CA LEU A 354 -8.91 9.96 24.12
C LEU A 354 -8.13 9.87 25.44
N HIS A 355 -8.36 10.80 26.37
CA HIS A 355 -7.70 10.83 27.67
C HIS A 355 -8.13 9.68 28.60
N GLU A 356 -9.44 9.46 28.73
CA GLU A 356 -9.99 8.49 29.69
C GLU A 356 -9.79 7.03 29.27
N ASN A 357 -9.48 6.76 28.00
CA ASN A 357 -9.39 5.41 27.44
C ASN A 357 -7.97 5.13 26.89
N ASN A 358 -7.02 4.82 27.79
CA ASN A 358 -5.62 4.57 27.43
C ASN A 358 -5.27 3.06 27.55
N PRO A 359 -4.45 2.43 26.67
CA PRO A 359 -3.79 2.96 25.47
C PRO A 359 -4.74 3.27 24.31
N GLY A 360 -4.43 4.34 23.58
CA GLY A 360 -5.16 4.77 22.39
C GLY A 360 -4.37 4.62 21.08
N THR A 361 -5.06 4.33 19.98
CA THR A 361 -4.46 4.21 18.65
C THR A 361 -5.08 5.18 17.63
N ILE A 362 -4.26 5.69 16.71
CA ILE A 362 -4.75 6.47 15.55
C ILE A 362 -4.55 5.66 14.28
N VAL A 363 -5.61 5.57 13.48
CA VAL A 363 -5.64 4.91 12.18
C VAL A 363 -5.84 5.95 11.08
N TRP A 364 -4.96 5.97 10.09
CA TRP A 364 -5.13 6.81 8.89
C TRP A 364 -4.69 6.08 7.62
N CYS A 365 -5.14 6.61 6.49
CA CYS A 365 -4.71 6.22 5.15
C CYS A 365 -4.63 7.48 4.26
N MET A 366 -5.32 7.46 3.11
CA MET A 366 -5.20 8.51 2.10
C MET A 366 -5.94 9.80 2.43
N GLY A 367 -6.89 9.77 3.37
CA GLY A 367 -7.61 10.97 3.78
C GLY A 367 -6.69 12.02 4.40
N GLN A 368 -5.58 11.61 5.03
CA GLN A 368 -4.58 12.54 5.54
C GLN A 368 -3.44 12.81 4.56
N THR A 369 -3.03 11.79 3.79
CA THR A 369 -1.79 11.88 3.01
C THR A 369 -1.89 12.72 1.74
N GLN A 370 -3.05 12.75 1.08
CA GLN A 370 -3.25 13.33 -0.26
C GLN A 370 -3.70 14.79 -0.23
N HIS A 371 -2.84 15.64 0.34
CA HIS A 371 -2.97 17.09 0.48
C HIS A 371 -1.65 17.78 0.18
N THR A 372 -1.68 19.07 -0.17
CA THR A 372 -0.48 19.92 -0.31
C THR A 372 0.33 20.06 0.99
N ILE A 373 -0.30 19.72 2.12
CA ILE A 373 0.30 19.67 3.46
C ILE A 373 0.21 18.28 4.11
N GLY A 374 0.09 17.21 3.31
CA GLY A 374 -0.09 15.85 3.83
C GLY A 374 1.00 15.41 4.81
N ASN A 375 2.25 15.81 4.59
CA ASN A 375 3.36 15.53 5.50
C ASN A 375 3.17 16.19 6.89
N ALA A 376 2.56 17.37 6.94
CA ALA A 376 2.29 18.10 8.17
C ALA A 376 1.08 17.49 8.92
N ILE A 377 0.03 17.09 8.20
CA ILE A 377 -1.15 16.43 8.77
C ILE A 377 -0.75 15.14 9.49
N VAL A 378 -0.01 14.24 8.83
CA VAL A 378 0.40 12.97 9.46
C VAL A 378 1.31 13.21 10.67
N ARG A 379 2.12 14.27 10.65
CA ARG A 379 2.95 14.66 11.81
C ARG A 379 2.10 15.18 12.96
N ALA A 380 1.01 15.91 12.70
CA ALA A 380 0.08 16.32 13.76
C ALA A 380 -0.54 15.09 14.46
N SER A 381 -0.91 14.04 13.71
CA SER A 381 -1.36 12.76 14.29
C SER A 381 -0.27 12.10 15.15
N CYS A 382 0.99 12.12 14.70
CA CYS A 382 2.12 11.62 15.48
C CYS A 382 2.32 12.41 16.79
N ILE A 383 2.26 13.74 16.73
CA ILE A 383 2.45 14.62 17.88
C ILE A 383 1.35 14.38 18.93
N LEU A 384 0.10 14.20 18.50
CA LEU A 384 -1.00 13.82 19.40
C LEU A 384 -0.70 12.51 20.14
N GLN A 385 -0.23 11.48 19.43
CA GLN A 385 0.13 10.21 20.06
C GLN A 385 1.37 10.30 20.96
N LEU A 386 2.32 11.19 20.68
CA LEU A 386 3.46 11.47 21.55
C LEU A 386 3.02 12.20 22.83
N ALA A 387 2.10 13.16 22.72
CA ALA A 387 1.56 13.88 23.87
C ALA A 387 0.78 12.94 24.82
N LEU A 388 0.10 11.93 24.28
CA LEU A 388 -0.65 10.92 25.04
C LEU A 388 0.21 9.71 25.48
N GLY A 389 1.50 9.65 25.13
CA GLY A 389 2.38 8.54 25.53
C GLY A 389 2.07 7.18 24.89
N ASN A 390 1.40 7.18 23.73
CA ASN A 390 0.84 5.96 23.11
C ASN A 390 1.82 5.19 22.21
N ILE A 391 2.94 5.79 21.79
CA ILE A 391 3.89 5.14 20.88
C ILE A 391 4.78 4.15 21.65
N GLY A 392 4.92 2.93 21.13
CA GLY A 392 5.64 1.85 21.81
C GLY A 392 4.82 1.12 22.85
N LYS A 393 3.48 1.25 22.83
CA LYS A 393 2.55 0.56 23.73
C LYS A 393 1.71 -0.45 22.94
N SER A 394 1.43 -1.61 23.54
CA SER A 394 0.44 -2.56 23.02
C SER A 394 -0.96 -1.95 23.11
N GLY A 395 -1.75 -2.05 22.04
CA GLY A 395 -3.04 -1.36 21.89
C GLY A 395 -2.92 0.14 21.57
N GLY A 396 -1.69 0.66 21.48
CA GLY A 396 -1.41 2.07 21.20
C GLY A 396 -1.01 2.34 19.75
N GLY A 397 -0.05 3.25 19.59
CA GLY A 397 0.66 3.45 18.33
C GLY A 397 -0.11 4.19 17.24
N THR A 398 0.49 4.21 16.05
CA THR A 398 -0.10 4.71 14.82
C THR A 398 -0.26 3.56 13.84
N ASN A 399 -1.51 3.16 13.62
CA ASN A 399 -1.88 2.06 12.75
C ASN A 399 -2.15 2.56 11.33
N ILE A 400 -1.07 2.69 10.57
CA ILE A 400 -1.08 3.38 9.27
C ILE A 400 -1.40 2.40 8.15
N PHE A 401 -2.68 2.26 7.83
CA PHE A 401 -3.14 1.28 6.86
C PHE A 401 -2.73 1.67 5.44
N ARG A 402 -1.85 0.86 4.87
CA ARG A 402 -1.28 1.02 3.53
C ARG A 402 -2.31 0.78 2.41
N GLY A 403 -1.95 1.07 1.17
CA GLY A 403 -2.82 0.85 0.01
C GLY A 403 -2.81 -0.60 -0.50
N HIS A 404 -2.06 -0.82 -1.57
CA HIS A 404 -1.89 -2.13 -2.21
C HIS A 404 -1.22 -3.15 -1.28
N ASP A 405 -1.45 -4.43 -1.55
CA ASP A 405 -0.94 -5.62 -0.89
C ASP A 405 0.56 -5.60 -0.58
N ASN A 406 1.38 -5.05 -1.48
CA ASN A 406 2.82 -4.93 -1.27
C ASN A 406 3.36 -3.50 -1.34
N VAL A 407 2.53 -2.45 -1.17
CA VAL A 407 3.08 -1.07 -1.20
C VAL A 407 4.09 -0.83 -0.08
N GLN A 408 3.96 -1.51 1.06
CA GLN A 408 4.97 -1.45 2.12
C GLN A 408 6.31 -2.00 1.60
N GLY A 409 6.30 -3.22 1.05
CA GLY A 409 7.48 -3.88 0.52
C GLY A 409 8.12 -3.16 -0.66
N ALA A 410 7.32 -2.74 -1.65
CA ALA A 410 7.81 -1.93 -2.77
C ALA A 410 8.41 -0.60 -2.28
N THR A 411 7.89 0.01 -1.22
CA THR A 411 8.55 1.19 -0.61
C THR A 411 9.85 0.81 0.09
N ASP A 412 9.86 -0.32 0.79
CA ASP A 412 11.01 -0.81 1.55
C ASP A 412 12.20 -1.14 0.65
N VAL A 413 11.97 -1.70 -0.54
CA VAL A 413 13.06 -2.14 -1.45
C VAL A 413 13.11 -1.42 -2.81
N GLY A 414 12.21 -0.47 -3.06
CA GLY A 414 12.16 0.35 -4.28
C GLY A 414 11.22 -0.22 -5.38
N PRO A 415 11.13 0.42 -6.55
CA PRO A 415 11.91 1.57 -6.99
C PRO A 415 11.45 2.90 -6.36
N ASN A 416 12.34 3.55 -5.60
CA ASN A 416 12.13 4.90 -5.07
C ASN A 416 13.06 5.88 -5.80
N PRO A 417 12.62 7.12 -6.09
CA PRO A 417 13.43 8.11 -6.82
C PRO A 417 14.55 8.74 -5.98
N ASP A 418 14.45 8.69 -4.65
CA ASP A 418 15.32 9.38 -3.68
C ASP A 418 16.12 8.43 -2.79
N SER A 419 15.90 7.13 -2.89
CA SER A 419 16.56 6.13 -2.06
C SER A 419 16.94 4.85 -2.82
N LEU A 420 17.91 4.16 -2.25
CA LEU A 420 18.21 2.76 -2.52
C LEU A 420 17.38 1.86 -1.58
N PRO A 421 17.34 0.54 -1.83
CA PRO A 421 16.61 -0.41 -0.99
C PRO A 421 16.96 -0.23 0.49
N GLY A 422 16.00 -0.34 1.39
CA GLY A 422 16.18 -0.09 2.83
C GLY A 422 16.26 1.38 3.21
N TYR A 423 15.79 2.31 2.38
CA TYR A 423 15.90 3.75 2.68
C TYR A 423 17.34 4.23 2.84
N TYR A 424 18.31 3.57 2.19
CA TYR A 424 19.66 4.12 2.07
C TYR A 424 19.58 5.33 1.13
N GLY A 425 20.19 6.46 1.50
CA GLY A 425 20.24 7.62 0.61
C GLY A 425 21.02 7.31 -0.67
N ILE A 426 20.81 8.10 -1.73
CA ILE A 426 21.54 7.99 -3.00
C ILE A 426 22.93 8.67 -2.95
N VAL A 427 23.67 8.44 -1.87
CA VAL A 427 25.03 8.99 -1.66
C VAL A 427 26.10 7.95 -1.99
N GLU A 428 27.33 8.38 -2.31
CA GLU A 428 28.42 7.51 -2.75
C GLU A 428 28.64 6.28 -1.85
N GLY A 429 28.65 6.46 -0.52
CA GLY A 429 28.85 5.34 0.41
C GLY A 429 27.76 4.27 0.33
N ALA A 430 26.50 4.68 0.12
CA ALA A 430 25.39 3.75 -0.08
C ALA A 430 25.48 3.03 -1.43
N TRP A 431 25.87 3.75 -2.48
CA TRP A 431 26.10 3.14 -3.78
C TRP A 431 27.26 2.13 -3.77
N LYS A 432 28.35 2.38 -3.03
CA LYS A 432 29.43 1.40 -2.83
C LYS A 432 28.94 0.17 -2.09
N HIS A 433 28.09 0.34 -1.07
CA HIS A 433 27.44 -0.76 -0.36
C HIS A 433 26.61 -1.64 -1.32
N PHE A 434 25.75 -1.03 -2.13
CA PHE A 434 24.92 -1.76 -3.09
C PHE A 434 25.70 -2.34 -4.26
N ALA A 435 26.71 -1.64 -4.80
CA ALA A 435 27.60 -2.18 -5.82
C ALA A 435 28.28 -3.47 -5.34
N LYS A 436 28.80 -3.47 -4.10
CA LYS A 436 29.34 -4.67 -3.46
C LYS A 436 28.31 -5.77 -3.29
N ALA A 437 27.11 -5.44 -2.80
CA ALA A 437 26.05 -6.43 -2.60
C ALA A 437 25.58 -7.06 -3.93
N TRP A 438 25.48 -6.25 -4.99
CA TRP A 438 25.12 -6.66 -6.34
C TRP A 438 26.27 -7.34 -7.10
N GLY A 439 27.48 -7.29 -6.53
CA GLY A 439 28.69 -7.86 -7.11
C GLY A 439 29.23 -7.07 -8.31
N VAL A 440 28.92 -5.79 -8.48
CA VAL A 440 29.46 -4.97 -9.59
C VAL A 440 30.48 -3.96 -9.09
N GLU A 441 31.38 -3.56 -9.98
CA GLU A 441 32.33 -2.48 -9.68
C GLU A 441 31.60 -1.15 -9.56
N PHE A 442 31.93 -0.37 -8.53
CA PHE A 442 31.30 0.94 -8.31
C PHE A 442 31.54 1.89 -9.48
N ASP A 443 32.73 1.89 -10.08
CA ASP A 443 33.05 2.75 -11.22
C ASP A 443 32.28 2.35 -12.48
N TRP A 444 32.02 1.06 -12.68
CA TRP A 444 31.14 0.60 -13.77
C TRP A 444 29.72 1.15 -13.57
N LEU A 445 29.16 1.02 -12.37
CA LEU A 445 27.83 1.52 -12.04
C LEU A 445 27.75 3.05 -12.18
N LYS A 446 28.75 3.76 -11.67
CA LYS A 446 28.88 5.22 -11.77
C LYS A 446 28.91 5.69 -13.23
N GLY A 447 29.63 4.98 -14.09
CA GLY A 447 29.69 5.26 -15.53
C GLY A 447 28.38 5.03 -16.30
N ARG A 448 27.34 4.46 -15.68
CA ARG A 448 26.02 4.29 -16.31
C ARG A 448 25.21 5.58 -16.33
N PHE A 449 25.38 6.43 -15.32
CA PHE A 449 24.69 7.70 -15.16
C PHE A 449 25.30 8.78 -16.05
N ALA A 450 24.52 9.81 -16.40
CA ALA A 450 25.00 10.93 -17.22
C ALA A 450 26.24 11.62 -16.60
N ASN A 451 26.25 11.76 -15.27
CA ASN A 451 27.39 12.23 -14.47
C ASN A 451 27.19 11.86 -12.98
N PRO A 452 28.22 11.99 -12.13
CA PRO A 452 28.11 11.68 -10.70
C PRO A 452 27.05 12.50 -9.95
N GLY A 453 26.76 13.72 -10.40
CA GLY A 453 25.71 14.56 -9.82
C GLY A 453 24.32 13.96 -10.02
N MET A 454 24.03 13.40 -11.21
CA MET A 454 22.74 12.76 -11.50
C MET A 454 22.55 11.45 -10.72
N MET A 455 23.63 10.70 -10.47
CA MET A 455 23.61 9.51 -9.62
C MET A 455 23.17 9.80 -8.18
N SER A 456 23.53 10.98 -7.66
CA SER A 456 23.17 11.45 -6.32
C SER A 456 22.00 12.42 -6.27
N LYS A 457 21.32 12.66 -7.39
CA LYS A 457 20.15 13.53 -7.47
C LYS A 457 18.86 12.70 -7.53
N PRO A 458 17.85 13.02 -6.69
CA PRO A 458 16.55 12.35 -6.77
C PRO A 458 15.93 12.47 -8.17
N GLY A 459 15.20 11.45 -8.61
CA GLY A 459 14.43 11.48 -9.86
C GLY A 459 13.21 12.40 -9.81
N MET A 460 12.54 12.59 -10.94
CA MET A 460 11.16 13.12 -10.96
C MET A 460 10.21 12.13 -10.28
N THR A 461 9.10 12.61 -9.71
CA THR A 461 8.10 11.76 -9.05
C THR A 461 6.98 11.33 -10.01
N VAL A 462 6.36 10.17 -9.77
CA VAL A 462 5.28 9.68 -10.66
C VAL A 462 4.08 10.62 -10.65
N SER A 463 3.83 11.36 -9.58
CA SER A 463 2.79 12.39 -9.55
C SER A 463 3.01 13.57 -10.53
N ARG A 464 4.22 13.68 -11.10
CA ARG A 464 4.69 14.83 -11.90
C ARG A 464 5.36 14.42 -13.22
N TRP A 465 5.38 13.15 -13.60
CA TRP A 465 6.04 12.74 -14.87
C TRP A 465 5.44 13.46 -16.09
N ILE A 466 4.14 13.80 -16.04
CA ILE A 466 3.47 14.55 -17.12
C ILE A 466 4.13 15.91 -17.33
N ASP A 467 4.59 16.57 -16.27
CA ASP A 467 5.29 17.85 -16.38
C ASP A 467 6.73 17.64 -16.87
N GLY A 468 7.34 16.50 -16.54
CA GLY A 468 8.62 16.10 -17.14
C GLY A 468 8.58 15.98 -18.67
N VAL A 469 7.39 15.80 -19.27
CA VAL A 469 7.16 15.80 -20.72
C VAL A 469 6.75 17.19 -21.23
N LEU A 470 5.85 17.88 -20.51
CA LEU A 470 5.16 19.07 -20.99
C LEU A 470 5.88 20.39 -20.67
N GLU A 471 6.68 20.42 -19.61
CA GLU A 471 7.39 21.62 -19.18
C GLU A 471 8.51 21.98 -20.16
N LYS A 472 8.84 23.26 -20.27
CA LYS A 472 9.95 23.67 -21.12
C LYS A 472 11.26 23.08 -20.59
N ASN A 473 12.10 22.60 -21.52
CA ASN A 473 13.35 21.90 -21.18
C ASN A 473 14.32 22.76 -20.35
N ASP A 474 14.31 24.09 -20.49
CA ASP A 474 15.15 25.01 -19.72
C ASP A 474 14.69 25.20 -18.26
N LEU A 475 13.50 24.68 -17.91
CA LEU A 475 12.93 24.78 -16.57
C LEU A 475 13.03 23.47 -15.77
N ILE A 476 13.49 22.38 -16.38
CA ILE A 476 13.71 21.10 -15.69
C ILE A 476 15.18 20.93 -15.30
N ASP A 477 15.43 20.23 -14.20
CA ASP A 477 16.80 20.00 -13.68
C ASP A 477 17.37 18.65 -14.16
N GLN A 478 17.32 18.44 -15.48
CA GLN A 478 17.97 17.37 -16.23
C GLN A 478 18.09 17.76 -17.71
N ASP A 479 19.02 17.14 -18.45
CA ASP A 479 19.39 17.59 -19.80
C ASP A 479 18.23 17.58 -20.82
N SER A 480 17.35 16.58 -20.74
CA SER A 480 16.21 16.41 -21.65
C SER A 480 14.92 16.17 -20.89
N ASN A 481 13.81 16.67 -21.43
CA ASN A 481 12.45 16.23 -21.10
C ASN A 481 12.35 14.70 -21.22
N LEU A 482 11.36 14.14 -20.53
CA LEU A 482 11.01 12.73 -20.66
C LEU A 482 10.52 12.43 -22.08
N LYS A 483 11.11 11.42 -22.70
CA LYS A 483 10.81 10.92 -24.05
C LYS A 483 10.15 9.55 -24.04
N ALA A 484 10.45 8.75 -23.02
CA ALA A 484 9.86 7.43 -22.83
C ALA A 484 9.30 7.25 -21.42
N VAL A 485 8.16 6.57 -21.33
CA VAL A 485 7.54 6.21 -20.05
C VAL A 485 7.14 4.74 -20.07
N PHE A 486 7.53 4.02 -19.02
CA PHE A 486 7.04 2.68 -18.71
C PHE A 486 5.95 2.78 -17.65
N TYR A 487 4.78 2.25 -17.96
CA TYR A 487 3.72 1.94 -17.00
C TYR A 487 3.77 0.45 -16.67
N TRP A 488 4.45 0.09 -15.58
CA TRP A 488 4.64 -1.31 -15.19
C TRP A 488 3.79 -1.62 -13.95
N GLY A 489 2.63 -2.25 -14.16
CA GLY A 489 1.68 -2.60 -13.09
C GLY A 489 1.14 -1.38 -12.34
N HIS A 490 0.79 -0.31 -13.06
CA HIS A 490 0.29 0.94 -12.50
C HIS A 490 -0.82 1.52 -13.39
N ALA A 491 -1.85 2.10 -12.77
CA ALA A 491 -2.99 2.69 -13.47
C ALA A 491 -2.87 4.23 -13.56
N PRO A 492 -3.17 4.85 -14.71
CA PRO A 492 -3.05 6.29 -14.91
C PRO A 492 -4.21 7.06 -14.28
N ASN A 493 -5.41 6.46 -14.18
CA ASN A 493 -6.58 7.07 -13.54
C ASN A 493 -6.45 7.23 -12.02
N SER A 494 -5.37 6.71 -11.42
CA SER A 494 -5.00 6.99 -10.03
C SER A 494 -4.15 8.26 -9.87
N GLN A 495 -3.75 8.91 -10.96
CA GLN A 495 -2.96 10.14 -10.97
C GLN A 495 -3.82 11.33 -11.43
N THR A 496 -3.59 12.50 -10.83
CA THR A 496 -4.27 13.77 -11.11
C THR A 496 -4.06 14.27 -12.55
N ARG A 497 -4.84 15.27 -12.96
CA ARG A 497 -4.65 16.04 -14.21
C ARG A 497 -4.76 15.19 -15.48
N GLY A 498 -5.78 14.34 -15.56
CA GLY A 498 -5.98 13.42 -16.68
C GLY A 498 -5.93 14.06 -18.08
N LEU A 499 -6.47 15.28 -18.26
CA LEU A 499 -6.41 15.97 -19.56
C LEU A 499 -4.97 16.27 -19.99
N GLU A 500 -4.12 16.73 -19.09
CA GLU A 500 -2.70 16.99 -19.38
C GLU A 500 -1.92 15.68 -19.51
N MET A 501 -2.28 14.66 -18.75
CA MET A 501 -1.70 13.33 -18.90
C MET A 501 -1.91 12.77 -20.32
N LYS A 502 -3.11 12.92 -20.90
CA LYS A 502 -3.35 12.52 -22.29
C LYS A 502 -2.43 13.27 -23.26
N ARG A 503 -2.28 14.58 -23.08
CA ARG A 503 -1.38 15.40 -23.90
C ARG A 503 0.08 14.95 -23.77
N ALA A 504 0.53 14.63 -22.56
CA ALA A 504 1.87 14.09 -22.31
C ALA A 504 2.06 12.74 -23.00
N MET A 505 1.10 11.81 -22.90
CA MET A 505 1.15 10.51 -23.58
C MET A 505 1.24 10.64 -25.11
N ASP A 506 0.60 11.66 -25.69
CA ASP A 506 0.63 11.90 -27.13
C ASP A 506 1.98 12.43 -27.63
N LYS A 507 2.75 13.11 -26.78
CA LYS A 507 4.07 13.68 -27.11
C LYS A 507 5.24 12.71 -26.95
N LEU A 508 5.06 11.59 -26.25
CA LEU A 508 6.13 10.63 -26.00
C LEU A 508 6.66 10.02 -27.31
N ASP A 509 7.94 9.67 -27.33
CA ASP A 509 8.54 8.84 -28.39
C ASP A 509 8.22 7.35 -28.14
N LEU A 510 8.14 6.95 -26.86
CA LEU A 510 7.89 5.57 -26.46
C LEU A 510 6.99 5.51 -25.22
N LEU A 511 5.93 4.72 -25.30
CA LEU A 511 5.09 4.34 -24.15
C LEU A 511 4.99 2.82 -24.09
N VAL A 512 5.43 2.23 -22.99
CA VAL A 512 5.33 0.77 -22.77
C VAL A 512 4.46 0.51 -21.57
N VAL A 513 3.43 -0.32 -21.73
CA VAL A 513 2.55 -0.76 -20.64
C VAL A 513 2.83 -2.24 -20.39
N VAL A 514 3.21 -2.59 -19.17
CA VAL A 514 3.47 -3.97 -18.75
C VAL A 514 2.50 -4.32 -17.63
N ASP A 515 1.48 -5.12 -17.94
CA ASP A 515 0.35 -5.34 -17.03
C ASP A 515 -0.42 -6.62 -17.42
N PRO A 516 -1.00 -7.37 -16.46
CA PRO A 516 -1.93 -8.46 -16.78
C PRO A 516 -3.24 -8.01 -17.43
N TYR A 517 -3.67 -6.76 -17.21
CA TYR A 517 -4.87 -6.18 -17.81
C TYR A 517 -4.48 -5.00 -18.71
N PRO A 518 -5.21 -4.73 -19.81
CA PRO A 518 -5.01 -3.47 -20.51
C PRO A 518 -5.51 -2.33 -19.62
N SER A 519 -4.59 -1.73 -18.88
CA SER A 519 -4.88 -0.61 -17.98
C SER A 519 -5.58 0.53 -18.73
N ALA A 520 -6.15 1.51 -18.02
CA ALA A 520 -6.71 2.71 -18.65
C ALA A 520 -5.71 3.40 -19.61
N THR A 521 -4.40 3.19 -19.41
CA THR A 521 -3.33 3.69 -20.29
C THR A 521 -3.50 3.22 -21.72
N ALA A 522 -3.92 1.96 -21.94
CA ALA A 522 -4.08 1.42 -23.29
C ALA A 522 -5.14 2.21 -24.08
N ALA A 523 -6.32 2.38 -23.49
CA ALA A 523 -7.40 3.13 -24.14
C ALA A 523 -7.08 4.64 -24.27
N MET A 524 -6.44 5.23 -23.24
CA MET A 524 -6.00 6.63 -23.29
C MET A 524 -4.93 6.86 -24.37
N ALA A 525 -4.00 5.93 -24.58
CA ALA A 525 -2.99 6.06 -25.61
C ALA A 525 -3.60 5.91 -27.02
N ALA A 526 -4.57 5.02 -27.20
CA ALA A 526 -5.21 4.77 -28.50
C ALA A 526 -6.25 5.82 -28.91
N MET A 527 -6.91 6.49 -27.95
CA MET A 527 -7.93 7.49 -28.29
C MET A 527 -7.31 8.73 -28.97
N PRO A 528 -8.02 9.39 -29.92
CA PRO A 528 -7.57 10.61 -30.57
C PRO A 528 -7.23 11.70 -29.55
N GLY A 529 -6.10 12.36 -29.77
CA GLY A 529 -5.70 13.57 -29.06
C GLY A 529 -5.89 14.82 -29.92
N LYS A 530 -5.30 15.91 -29.47
CA LYS A 530 -5.15 17.13 -30.29
C LYS A 530 -4.02 16.93 -31.28
N ALA A 531 -4.20 17.41 -32.52
CA ALA A 531 -3.20 17.26 -33.57
C ALA A 531 -1.87 17.92 -33.21
N GLU A 532 -1.88 19.07 -32.51
CA GLU A 532 -0.65 19.75 -32.07
C GLU A 532 0.13 19.03 -30.96
N ASP A 533 -0.51 18.09 -30.26
CA ASP A 533 0.13 17.33 -29.19
C ASP A 533 0.64 15.96 -29.66
N LEU A 534 0.13 15.44 -30.78
CA LEU A 534 0.46 14.11 -31.28
C LEU A 534 1.85 14.08 -31.92
N ASN A 535 2.76 13.31 -31.31
CA ASN A 535 3.98 12.87 -31.97
C ASN A 535 3.62 11.78 -33.01
N PRO A 536 3.78 12.03 -34.32
CA PRO A 536 3.43 11.06 -35.36
C PRO A 536 4.33 9.81 -35.34
N ASN A 537 5.51 9.90 -34.72
CA ASN A 537 6.48 8.82 -34.63
C ASN A 537 6.43 8.07 -33.29
N ARG A 538 5.43 8.34 -32.44
CA ARG A 538 5.31 7.66 -31.14
C ARG A 538 5.11 6.17 -31.32
N ALA A 539 5.76 5.38 -30.47
CA ALA A 539 5.57 3.94 -30.40
C ALA A 539 4.90 3.55 -29.08
N VAL A 540 3.81 2.78 -29.16
CA VAL A 540 3.07 2.32 -27.97
C VAL A 540 2.98 0.80 -27.97
N TYR A 541 3.42 0.18 -26.88
CA TYR A 541 3.42 -1.27 -26.70
C TYR A 541 2.68 -1.69 -25.45
N LEU A 542 1.99 -2.83 -25.53
CA LEU A 542 1.40 -3.53 -24.39
C LEU A 542 2.08 -4.90 -24.25
N LEU A 543 2.60 -5.21 -23.06
CA LEU A 543 3.27 -6.47 -22.76
C LEU A 543 2.50 -7.23 -21.67
N PRO A 544 2.11 -8.50 -21.90
CA PRO A 544 1.33 -9.28 -20.93
C PRO A 544 2.22 -9.76 -19.78
N ALA A 545 1.98 -9.21 -18.59
CA ALA A 545 2.62 -9.65 -17.36
C ALA A 545 1.81 -10.76 -16.67
N ALA A 546 2.51 -11.61 -15.93
CA ALA A 546 1.91 -12.55 -15.01
C ALA A 546 1.28 -11.81 -13.82
N THR A 547 0.14 -12.30 -13.36
CA THR A 547 -0.41 -11.96 -12.03
C THR A 547 0.47 -12.57 -10.94
N GLN A 548 0.36 -12.08 -9.72
CA GLN A 548 1.13 -12.63 -8.61
C GLN A 548 0.73 -14.08 -8.25
N PHE A 549 -0.44 -14.56 -8.67
CA PHE A 549 -0.85 -15.97 -8.53
C PHE A 549 -0.15 -16.91 -9.52
N GLU A 550 0.47 -16.35 -10.56
CA GLU A 550 1.25 -17.05 -11.58
C GLU A 550 2.77 -16.99 -11.28
N THR A 551 3.14 -16.41 -10.14
CA THR A 551 4.53 -16.25 -9.69
C THR A 551 4.69 -16.69 -8.23
N SER A 552 5.92 -16.71 -7.74
CA SER A 552 6.24 -16.85 -6.31
C SER A 552 7.10 -15.68 -5.84
N GLY A 553 7.11 -15.42 -4.53
CA GLY A 553 7.92 -14.37 -3.93
C GLY A 553 7.32 -13.86 -2.62
N SER A 554 7.96 -12.89 -1.98
CA SER A 554 7.50 -12.34 -0.71
C SER A 554 6.74 -11.01 -0.89
N CYS A 555 5.75 -10.77 -0.03
CA CYS A 555 5.04 -9.49 0.06
C CYS A 555 4.98 -9.03 1.51
N THR A 556 4.84 -7.73 1.73
CA THR A 556 4.90 -7.09 3.02
C THR A 556 3.59 -6.37 3.30
N ALA A 557 2.84 -6.86 4.29
CA ALA A 557 1.58 -6.26 4.70
C ALA A 557 1.81 -4.96 5.50
N SER A 558 0.72 -4.23 5.77
CA SER A 558 0.79 -2.93 6.47
C SER A 558 1.42 -3.03 7.85
N ASN A 559 1.19 -4.14 8.56
CA ASN A 559 1.77 -4.43 9.87
C ASN A 559 3.24 -4.89 9.80
N ARG A 560 3.90 -4.72 8.64
CA ARG A 560 5.29 -5.09 8.35
C ARG A 560 5.57 -6.60 8.34
N SER A 561 4.55 -7.45 8.47
CA SER A 561 4.70 -8.90 8.28
C SER A 561 5.02 -9.22 6.83
N LEU A 562 6.18 -9.85 6.59
CA LEU A 562 6.54 -10.46 5.31
C LEU A 562 5.87 -11.82 5.19
N GLN A 563 5.28 -12.11 4.03
CA GLN A 563 4.56 -13.34 3.76
C GLN A 563 4.97 -13.89 2.40
N TRP A 564 5.23 -15.20 2.33
CA TRP A 564 5.59 -15.87 1.08
C TRP A 564 4.34 -16.25 0.27
N ARG A 565 4.35 -15.96 -1.03
CA ARG A 565 3.32 -16.38 -2.00
C ARG A 565 3.78 -17.60 -2.75
N GLU A 566 2.99 -18.66 -2.72
CA GLU A 566 3.16 -19.78 -3.63
C GLU A 566 2.57 -19.49 -5.00
N LYS A 567 3.21 -20.06 -6.04
CA LYS A 567 2.70 -20.03 -7.41
C LYS A 567 1.50 -20.96 -7.54
N VAL A 568 0.32 -20.39 -7.68
CA VAL A 568 -0.95 -21.13 -7.74
C VAL A 568 -1.10 -21.86 -9.08
N ILE A 569 -0.96 -21.14 -10.19
CA ILE A 569 -1.09 -21.65 -11.56
C ILE A 569 0.13 -21.26 -12.40
N GLU A 570 0.32 -21.90 -13.55
CA GLU A 570 1.32 -21.43 -14.51
C GLU A 570 0.87 -20.14 -15.19
N PRO A 571 1.79 -19.25 -15.62
CA PRO A 571 1.44 -18.06 -16.37
C PRO A 571 0.52 -18.38 -17.56
N LEU A 572 -0.60 -17.66 -17.68
CA LEU A 572 -1.55 -17.88 -18.76
C LEU A 572 -1.10 -17.26 -20.09
N TRP A 573 -1.53 -17.86 -21.19
CA TRP A 573 -1.22 -17.44 -22.57
C TRP A 573 0.29 -17.22 -22.79
N GLU A 574 0.67 -16.09 -23.37
CA GLU A 574 2.06 -15.69 -23.57
C GLU A 574 2.58 -14.79 -22.44
N SER A 575 1.87 -14.71 -21.30
CA SER A 575 2.31 -13.88 -20.18
C SER A 575 3.65 -14.37 -19.63
N ARG A 576 4.49 -13.42 -19.25
CA ARG A 576 5.80 -13.64 -18.60
C ARG A 576 5.81 -12.97 -17.24
N SER A 577 6.57 -13.50 -16.29
CA SER A 577 6.75 -12.84 -14.99
C SER A 577 7.51 -11.52 -15.15
N ASP A 578 7.29 -10.58 -14.23
CA ASP A 578 7.95 -9.27 -14.29
C ASP A 578 9.48 -9.39 -14.30
N HIS A 579 10.04 -10.26 -13.45
CA HIS A 579 11.49 -10.47 -13.36
C HIS A 579 12.08 -11.19 -14.58
N MET A 580 11.30 -12.01 -15.29
CA MET A 580 11.69 -12.54 -16.61
C MET A 580 11.74 -11.42 -17.65
N ILE A 581 10.72 -10.56 -17.71
CA ILE A 581 10.67 -9.43 -18.65
C ILE A 581 11.84 -8.46 -18.39
N MET A 582 12.14 -8.14 -17.13
CA MET A 582 13.28 -7.31 -16.75
C MET A 582 14.61 -7.94 -17.22
N TYR A 583 14.79 -9.24 -17.03
CA TYR A 583 16.00 -9.93 -17.47
C TYR A 583 16.16 -9.91 -19.00
N GLN A 584 15.10 -10.20 -19.73
CA GLN A 584 15.11 -10.21 -21.20
C GLN A 584 15.38 -8.82 -21.79
N LEU A 585 14.80 -7.76 -21.21
CA LEU A 585 15.14 -6.38 -21.55
C LEU A 585 16.61 -6.07 -21.22
N ALA A 586 17.11 -6.47 -20.04
CA ALA A 586 18.49 -6.24 -19.64
C ALA A 586 19.50 -6.94 -20.56
N GLN A 587 19.17 -8.13 -21.09
CA GLN A 587 19.98 -8.80 -22.10
C GLN A 587 20.10 -7.95 -23.37
N LYS A 588 18.98 -7.40 -23.87
CA LYS A 588 18.98 -6.54 -25.06
C LYS A 588 19.65 -5.17 -24.81
N LEU A 589 19.59 -4.67 -23.58
CA LEU A 589 20.22 -3.41 -23.17
C LEU A 589 21.70 -3.57 -22.77
N GLY A 590 22.25 -4.78 -22.81
CA GLY A 590 23.67 -5.06 -22.61
C GLY A 590 24.16 -5.06 -21.16
N PHE A 591 23.27 -5.32 -20.18
CA PHE A 591 23.65 -5.48 -18.77
C PHE A 591 22.99 -6.71 -18.09
N GLY A 592 22.54 -7.67 -18.91
CA GLY A 592 21.91 -8.91 -18.44
C GLY A 592 22.80 -9.72 -17.47
N PRO A 593 24.09 -10.01 -17.80
CA PRO A 593 24.99 -10.74 -16.91
C PRO A 593 25.19 -10.08 -15.54
N GLU A 594 25.30 -8.75 -15.51
CA GLU A 594 25.45 -7.98 -14.27
C GLU A 594 24.17 -7.99 -13.43
N LEU A 595 23.00 -7.95 -14.07
CA LEU A 595 21.71 -7.94 -13.37
C LEU A 595 21.52 -9.22 -12.56
N VAL A 596 21.88 -10.37 -13.14
CA VAL A 596 21.66 -11.71 -12.56
C VAL A 596 22.91 -12.31 -11.93
N LYS A 597 23.97 -11.51 -11.69
CA LYS A 597 25.26 -11.99 -11.20
C LYS A 597 25.17 -12.91 -9.97
N ASN A 598 24.21 -12.67 -9.09
CA ASN A 598 24.02 -13.42 -7.85
C ASN A 598 22.84 -14.40 -7.88
N TYR A 599 22.19 -14.60 -9.03
CA TYR A 599 20.96 -15.38 -9.13
C TYR A 599 21.16 -16.61 -10.01
N LYS A 600 20.65 -17.75 -9.56
CA LYS A 600 20.44 -18.88 -10.46
C LYS A 600 19.32 -18.56 -11.44
N LEU A 601 19.46 -19.06 -12.66
CA LEU A 601 18.41 -19.04 -13.67
C LEU A 601 17.64 -20.36 -13.62
N GLN A 602 16.32 -20.28 -13.60
CA GLN A 602 15.42 -21.41 -13.75
C GLN A 602 14.72 -21.37 -15.12
N LYS A 603 14.23 -22.51 -15.58
CA LYS A 603 13.47 -22.60 -16.84
C LYS A 603 11.97 -22.53 -16.55
N VAL A 604 11.31 -21.49 -17.05
CA VAL A 604 9.84 -21.34 -17.03
C VAL A 604 9.35 -21.23 -18.46
N LYS A 605 8.50 -22.17 -18.90
CA LYS A 605 8.11 -22.34 -20.31
C LYS A 605 9.31 -22.36 -21.28
N GLY A 606 10.41 -23.00 -20.87
CA GLY A 606 11.65 -23.09 -21.66
C GLY A 606 12.53 -21.84 -21.66
N MET A 607 12.10 -20.75 -21.03
CA MET A 607 12.83 -19.48 -20.96
C MET A 607 13.57 -19.32 -19.64
N ASP A 608 14.70 -18.61 -19.67
CA ASP A 608 15.46 -18.28 -18.47
C ASP A 608 14.74 -17.22 -17.62
N GLU A 609 14.66 -17.51 -16.32
CA GLU A 609 14.04 -16.64 -15.33
C GLU A 609 14.93 -16.58 -14.07
N PRO A 610 15.20 -15.39 -13.51
CA PRO A 610 15.89 -15.26 -12.23
C PRO A 610 15.12 -15.94 -11.08
N MET A 611 15.79 -16.74 -10.27
CA MET A 611 15.18 -17.40 -9.10
C MET A 611 14.91 -16.38 -7.98
N VAL A 612 13.63 -16.22 -7.60
CA VAL A 612 13.20 -15.21 -6.61
C VAL A 612 13.80 -15.43 -5.22
N GLU A 613 14.04 -16.67 -4.81
CA GLU A 613 14.68 -16.97 -3.53
C GLU A 613 16.10 -16.39 -3.45
N ASP A 614 16.85 -16.37 -4.55
CA ASP A 614 18.19 -15.76 -4.57
C ASP A 614 18.13 -14.25 -4.50
N ILE A 615 17.11 -13.63 -5.11
CA ILE A 615 16.86 -12.19 -4.99
C ILE A 615 16.55 -11.83 -3.53
N LEU A 616 15.70 -12.61 -2.83
CA LEU A 616 15.44 -12.38 -1.41
C LEU A 616 16.71 -12.52 -0.56
N ARG A 617 17.61 -13.47 -0.89
CA ARG A 617 18.91 -13.59 -0.20
C ARG A 617 19.83 -12.40 -0.49
N GLU A 618 19.79 -11.80 -1.68
CA GLU A 618 20.52 -10.56 -1.98
C GLU A 618 19.95 -9.37 -1.18
N ILE A 619 18.62 -9.28 -1.05
CA ILE A 619 17.94 -8.34 -0.15
C ILE A 619 18.42 -8.55 1.29
N ASN A 620 18.41 -9.79 1.79
CA ASN A 620 18.82 -10.10 3.16
C ASN A 620 20.28 -9.71 3.47
N LYS A 621 21.16 -9.70 2.45
CA LYS A 621 22.56 -9.30 2.60
C LYS A 621 22.80 -7.79 2.55
N SER A 622 21.83 -7.02 2.05
CA SER A 622 22.02 -5.60 1.73
C SER A 622 21.12 -4.64 2.49
N VAL A 623 19.96 -5.08 2.99
CA VAL A 623 18.93 -4.19 3.54
C VAL A 623 18.93 -4.20 5.08
N TRP A 624 20.01 -3.68 5.67
CA TRP A 624 20.26 -3.73 7.12
C TRP A 624 19.44 -2.72 7.92
N THR A 625 19.28 -1.49 7.40
CA THR A 625 18.64 -0.34 8.05
C THR A 625 17.24 -0.58 8.61
N ILE A 626 16.47 -1.49 8.00
CA ILE A 626 15.12 -1.86 8.43
C ILE A 626 15.03 -3.32 8.88
N GLY A 627 16.17 -4.03 8.97
CA GLY A 627 16.19 -5.44 9.37
C GLY A 627 15.40 -6.32 8.41
N TYR A 628 15.63 -6.17 7.10
CA TYR A 628 15.20 -7.13 6.08
C TYR A 628 16.20 -8.29 5.94
N THR A 629 17.02 -8.50 6.97
CA THR A 629 18.18 -9.40 6.95
C THR A 629 17.83 -10.78 7.50
N GLY A 630 16.86 -10.86 8.42
CA GLY A 630 16.49 -12.10 9.08
C GLY A 630 15.44 -12.94 8.34
N GLN A 631 14.74 -12.39 7.34
CA GLN A 631 13.64 -13.06 6.65
C GLN A 631 14.11 -13.88 5.45
N SER A 632 14.68 -15.06 5.71
CA SER A 632 15.06 -15.97 4.62
C SER A 632 13.84 -16.59 3.93
N PRO A 633 13.95 -17.03 2.66
CA PRO A 633 12.90 -17.77 1.97
C PRO A 633 12.38 -18.97 2.78
N GLU A 634 13.29 -19.70 3.44
CA GLU A 634 12.98 -20.89 4.23
C GLU A 634 12.10 -20.56 5.44
N ARG A 635 12.47 -19.52 6.21
CA ARG A 635 11.69 -19.06 7.37
C ARG A 635 10.29 -18.62 6.93
N LEU A 636 10.19 -17.78 5.89
CA LEU A 636 8.90 -17.29 5.42
C LEU A 636 7.99 -18.42 4.93
N LYS A 637 8.51 -19.37 4.15
CA LYS A 637 7.75 -20.55 3.71
C LYS A 637 7.28 -21.41 4.89
N ALA A 638 8.15 -21.63 5.89
CA ALA A 638 7.78 -22.37 7.10
C ALA A 638 6.63 -21.70 7.87
N HIS A 639 6.66 -20.36 8.00
CA HIS A 639 5.57 -19.60 8.64
C HIS A 639 4.24 -19.77 7.89
N MET A 640 4.25 -19.73 6.55
CA MET A 640 3.03 -19.88 5.74
C MET A 640 2.41 -21.27 5.87
N ARG A 641 3.24 -22.33 5.90
CA ARG A 641 2.75 -23.71 6.10
C ARG A 641 2.15 -23.93 7.50
N ASN A 642 2.64 -23.22 8.52
CA ASN A 642 2.31 -23.48 9.92
C ASN A 642 1.63 -22.32 10.64
N MET A 643 0.75 -21.58 9.95
CA MET A 643 0.03 -20.42 10.52
C MET A 643 -0.69 -20.72 11.85
N HIS A 644 -1.18 -21.94 12.03
CA HIS A 644 -1.89 -22.41 13.23
C HIS A 644 -1.06 -22.34 14.53
N LEU A 645 0.26 -22.19 14.44
CA LEU A 645 1.15 -22.08 15.59
C LEU A 645 1.20 -20.67 16.18
N PHE A 646 0.69 -19.66 15.48
CA PHE A 646 0.79 -18.26 15.88
C PHE A 646 -0.48 -17.78 16.57
N ASP A 647 -0.31 -17.10 17.69
CA ASP A 647 -1.43 -16.54 18.45
C ASP A 647 -2.10 -15.38 17.70
N VAL A 648 -3.43 -15.41 17.63
CA VAL A 648 -4.25 -14.47 16.84
C VAL A 648 -4.25 -13.04 17.37
N LYS A 649 -3.72 -12.80 18.58
CA LYS A 649 -3.71 -11.49 19.20
C LYS A 649 -2.31 -10.90 19.28
N THR A 650 -1.32 -11.73 19.59
CA THR A 650 0.08 -11.32 19.78
C THR A 650 0.97 -11.62 18.58
N LEU A 651 0.49 -12.41 17.62
CA LEU A 651 1.25 -12.99 16.51
C LEU A 651 2.39 -13.92 16.94
N LYS A 652 2.62 -14.16 18.23
CA LYS A 652 3.79 -14.91 18.72
C LYS A 652 3.50 -16.40 18.73
N SER A 653 4.45 -17.22 18.28
CA SER A 653 4.41 -18.66 18.44
C SER A 653 4.97 -19.07 19.80
N LYS A 654 4.28 -20.01 20.47
CA LYS A 654 4.73 -20.63 21.72
C LYS A 654 5.70 -21.80 21.50
N GLY A 655 5.92 -22.21 20.25
CA GLY A 655 6.76 -23.35 19.89
C GLY A 655 6.20 -24.15 18.71
N GLY A 656 6.81 -25.30 18.47
CA GLY A 656 6.48 -26.18 17.35
C GLY A 656 7.57 -26.17 16.29
N LYS A 657 7.57 -27.20 15.44
CA LYS A 657 8.56 -27.36 14.37
C LYS A 657 7.89 -27.60 13.05
N ASP A 658 8.45 -27.02 12.00
CA ASP A 658 8.01 -27.27 10.63
C ASP A 658 8.34 -28.71 10.25
N LYS A 659 7.34 -29.45 9.76
CA LYS A 659 7.53 -30.86 9.40
C LYS A 659 8.45 -31.06 8.20
N GLU A 660 8.52 -30.07 7.31
CA GLU A 660 9.30 -30.14 6.08
C GLU A 660 10.78 -29.81 6.31
N THR A 661 11.06 -28.75 7.08
CA THR A 661 12.43 -28.23 7.26
C THR A 661 13.02 -28.44 8.66
N GLY A 662 12.20 -28.84 9.65
CA GLY A 662 12.61 -28.92 11.05
C GLY A 662 12.75 -27.56 11.76
N TYR A 663 12.43 -26.45 11.07
CA TYR A 663 12.52 -25.09 11.60
C TYR A 663 11.67 -24.92 12.87
N ASP A 664 12.27 -24.39 13.94
CA ASP A 664 11.62 -24.17 15.22
C ASP A 664 11.02 -22.76 15.31
N PHE A 665 9.72 -22.67 15.55
CA PHE A 665 8.98 -21.40 15.63
C PHE A 665 9.01 -20.75 17.00
N GLY A 666 9.58 -21.38 18.02
CA GLY A 666 9.60 -20.85 19.38
C GLY A 666 10.09 -19.41 19.43
N GLY A 667 9.20 -18.49 19.83
CA GLY A 667 9.49 -17.07 19.98
C GLY A 667 9.20 -16.20 18.76
N ASP A 668 9.07 -16.77 17.56
CA ASP A 668 8.83 -16.01 16.34
C ASP A 668 7.48 -15.29 16.35
N TYR A 669 7.43 -14.12 15.72
CA TYR A 669 6.17 -13.49 15.35
C TYR A 669 5.80 -13.82 13.89
N PHE A 670 4.51 -13.99 13.61
CA PHE A 670 4.04 -14.34 12.28
C PHE A 670 4.50 -13.32 11.22
N GLY A 671 5.08 -13.83 10.13
CA GLY A 671 5.69 -13.05 9.06
C GLY A 671 6.91 -12.21 9.45
N LEU A 672 7.56 -12.48 10.59
CA LEU A 672 8.81 -11.82 11.01
C LEU A 672 8.79 -10.29 10.80
N PRO A 673 7.84 -9.56 11.43
CA PRO A 673 7.59 -8.16 11.11
C PRO A 673 8.86 -7.34 11.23
N TRP A 674 9.20 -6.56 10.20
CA TRP A 674 10.46 -5.84 10.23
C TRP A 674 10.40 -4.68 11.24
N PRO A 675 11.45 -4.40 12.02
CA PRO A 675 12.75 -5.00 11.88
C PRO A 675 12.87 -6.43 12.40
N CYS A 676 13.53 -7.26 11.59
CA CYS A 676 14.04 -8.58 11.93
C CYS A 676 15.55 -8.59 11.67
N TYR A 677 16.31 -8.07 12.63
CA TYR A 677 17.74 -7.86 12.47
C TYR A 677 18.55 -9.17 12.51
N GLY A 678 19.74 -9.09 11.93
CA GLY A 678 20.73 -10.17 11.92
C GLY A 678 20.55 -11.11 10.75
N THR A 679 21.46 -12.08 10.65
CA THR A 679 21.31 -13.16 9.69
C THR A 679 20.15 -14.07 10.11
N PRO A 680 19.60 -14.90 9.20
CA PRO A 680 18.57 -15.88 9.55
C PRO A 680 18.96 -16.79 10.73
N GLU A 681 20.25 -17.10 10.88
CA GLU A 681 20.81 -17.92 11.96
C GLU A 681 20.79 -17.21 13.31
N LEU A 682 20.88 -15.86 13.34
CA LEU A 682 20.67 -15.08 14.56
C LEU A 682 19.25 -15.29 15.13
N LYS A 683 18.31 -15.68 14.26
CA LYS A 683 16.93 -16.04 14.60
C LYS A 683 16.20 -14.95 15.40
N HIS A 684 16.37 -13.69 15.00
CA HIS A 684 15.53 -12.61 15.54
C HIS A 684 14.05 -12.88 15.20
N PRO A 685 13.11 -12.68 16.13
CA PRO A 685 11.70 -13.09 15.95
C PRO A 685 10.86 -12.12 15.11
N GLY A 686 11.41 -10.93 14.83
CA GLY A 686 10.69 -9.78 14.27
C GLY A 686 10.10 -8.89 15.37
N SER A 687 9.67 -7.69 15.01
CA SER A 687 9.25 -6.64 15.95
C SER A 687 7.84 -6.15 15.60
N PRO A 688 6.76 -6.81 16.08
CA PRO A 688 5.39 -6.46 15.69
C PRO A 688 4.98 -5.05 16.18
N ASN A 689 5.50 -4.61 17.32
CA ASN A 689 5.29 -3.28 17.87
C ASN A 689 6.63 -2.54 17.91
N LEU A 690 6.77 -1.50 17.10
CA LEU A 690 7.94 -0.63 17.11
C LEU A 690 8.02 0.13 18.43
N TYR A 691 9.25 0.33 18.91
CA TYR A 691 9.55 1.24 20.02
C TYR A 691 9.04 0.79 21.40
N ASP A 692 8.71 -0.50 21.53
CA ASP A 692 8.30 -1.14 22.78
C ASP A 692 9.52 -1.42 23.67
N THR A 693 9.73 -0.54 24.64
CA THR A 693 10.84 -0.63 25.61
C THR A 693 10.59 -1.69 26.69
N SER A 694 9.37 -2.22 26.81
CA SER A 694 9.04 -3.23 27.82
C SER A 694 9.61 -4.63 27.50
N LYS A 695 10.13 -4.80 26.28
CA LYS A 695 10.70 -6.05 25.77
C LYS A 695 12.20 -5.91 25.52
N HIS A 696 12.89 -7.04 25.63
CA HIS A 696 14.29 -7.14 25.21
C HIS A 696 14.37 -7.02 23.68
N VAL A 697 15.48 -6.50 23.16
CA VAL A 697 15.64 -6.31 21.70
C VAL A 697 15.50 -7.63 20.95
N MET A 698 16.07 -8.72 21.48
CA MET A 698 15.94 -10.07 20.92
C MET A 698 14.53 -10.70 21.05
N ASP A 699 13.59 -10.02 21.71
CA ASP A 699 12.16 -10.39 21.79
C ASP A 699 11.27 -9.48 20.92
N GLY A 700 11.87 -8.67 20.05
CA GLY A 700 11.19 -7.68 19.21
C GLY A 700 10.89 -6.35 19.91
N GLY A 701 11.58 -6.05 21.01
CA GLY A 701 11.55 -4.74 21.67
C GLY A 701 12.45 -3.71 20.97
N GLY A 702 12.29 -2.43 21.30
CA GLY A 702 13.13 -1.41 20.69
C GLY A 702 12.91 0.02 21.19
N ASN A 703 13.75 0.91 20.67
CA ASN A 703 13.84 2.32 21.07
C ASN A 703 13.59 3.25 19.88
N PHE A 704 13.40 4.56 20.11
CA PHE A 704 13.41 5.51 18.99
C PHE A 704 14.82 5.69 18.43
N ARG A 705 14.88 5.98 17.13
CA ARG A 705 16.13 5.96 16.36
C ARG A 705 16.95 7.24 16.51
N ALA A 706 18.26 7.12 16.74
CA ALA A 706 19.20 8.23 16.84
C ALA A 706 19.70 8.75 15.47
N ASN A 707 18.77 9.06 14.56
CA ASN A 707 19.11 9.40 13.17
C ASN A 707 19.42 10.89 12.90
N PHE A 708 19.28 11.76 13.91
CA PHE A 708 19.29 13.22 13.72
C PHE A 708 20.35 13.93 14.58
N GLY A 709 21.42 13.22 14.93
CA GLY A 709 22.44 13.69 15.85
C GLY A 709 22.10 13.39 17.31
N VAL A 710 23.00 13.82 18.21
CA VAL A 710 22.89 13.61 19.66
C VAL A 710 22.45 14.87 20.41
N GLU A 711 22.57 16.04 19.79
CA GLU A 711 22.26 17.34 20.38
C GLU A 711 21.75 18.31 19.29
N ARG A 712 20.87 19.23 19.68
CA ARG A 712 20.43 20.36 18.86
C ARG A 712 20.25 21.59 19.74
N GLU A 713 20.87 22.72 19.38
CA GLU A 713 20.72 24.00 20.09
C GLU A 713 21.05 23.87 21.60
N GLY A 714 22.10 23.11 21.95
CA GLY A 714 22.47 22.87 23.35
C GLY A 714 21.56 21.88 24.10
N LYS A 715 20.52 21.35 23.45
CA LYS A 715 19.57 20.40 24.05
C LYS A 715 19.85 18.97 23.58
N ASN A 716 19.84 18.05 24.53
CA ASN A 716 20.00 16.61 24.30
C ASN A 716 18.88 16.05 23.38
N LEU A 717 19.26 15.28 22.36
CA LEU A 717 18.34 14.53 21.49
C LEU A 717 18.24 13.05 21.87
N LEU A 718 19.06 12.58 22.80
CA LEU A 718 19.08 11.20 23.25
C LEU A 718 18.01 10.95 24.33
N ALA A 719 17.53 9.73 24.44
CA ALA A 719 16.54 9.37 25.48
C ALA A 719 17.10 9.63 26.89
N GLU A 720 16.22 9.95 27.84
CA GLU A 720 16.60 10.10 29.24
C GLU A 720 16.95 8.75 29.89
N ASP A 721 17.65 8.81 31.03
CA ASP A 721 17.99 7.62 31.81
C ASP A 721 16.73 6.84 32.23
N GLY A 722 16.79 5.52 32.11
CA GLY A 722 15.67 4.61 32.37
C GLY A 722 14.70 4.43 31.19
N SER A 723 14.87 5.14 30.07
CA SER A 723 14.10 4.91 28.84
C SER A 723 14.88 4.06 27.84
N HIS A 724 14.91 2.75 28.07
CA HIS A 724 15.64 1.79 27.23
C HIS A 724 14.87 0.45 27.14
N SER A 725 15.21 -0.35 26.12
CA SER A 725 14.74 -1.74 26.03
C SER A 725 15.08 -2.53 27.29
N LYS A 726 14.16 -3.40 27.71
CA LYS A 726 14.34 -4.27 28.87
C LYS A 726 15.62 -5.11 28.76
N GLY A 727 16.47 -5.06 29.79
CA GLY A 727 17.71 -5.84 29.85
C GLY A 727 18.87 -5.27 29.02
N ALA A 728 18.77 -4.05 28.50
CA ALA A 728 19.90 -3.36 27.87
C ALA A 728 20.94 -2.93 28.92
N ASP A 729 22.22 -3.10 28.58
CA ASP A 729 23.35 -2.66 29.43
C ASP A 729 23.49 -1.13 29.46
N ILE A 730 23.08 -0.44 28.39
CA ILE A 730 23.03 1.02 28.33
C ILE A 730 21.62 1.48 28.71
N THR A 731 21.49 2.09 29.89
CA THR A 731 20.19 2.56 30.42
C THR A 731 19.82 3.98 29.99
N THR A 732 20.77 4.72 29.43
CA THR A 732 20.60 6.08 28.90
C THR A 732 20.38 6.07 27.39
N GLY A 733 20.16 7.24 26.80
CA GLY A 733 20.19 7.40 25.35
C GLY A 733 21.62 7.34 24.77
N TYR A 734 21.76 6.83 23.55
CA TYR A 734 23.05 6.60 22.88
C TYR A 734 22.94 6.77 21.35
N PRO A 735 24.04 7.12 20.65
CA PRO A 735 24.05 7.31 19.20
C PRO A 735 23.93 5.98 18.42
N GLU A 736 23.84 6.08 17.09
CA GLU A 736 23.93 4.89 16.22
C GLU A 736 25.25 4.13 16.42
N LEU A 737 25.19 2.80 16.32
CA LEU A 737 26.33 1.91 16.48
C LEU A 737 27.34 2.05 15.32
N ASP A 738 28.57 2.36 15.66
CA ASP A 738 29.72 2.22 14.77
C ASP A 738 30.87 1.46 15.43
N HIS A 739 31.90 1.13 14.64
CA HIS A 739 33.08 0.41 15.14
C HIS A 739 33.80 1.19 16.26
N VAL A 740 33.73 2.52 16.27
CA VAL A 740 34.36 3.37 17.29
C VAL A 740 33.62 3.24 18.62
N LEU A 741 32.29 3.33 18.61
CA LEU A 741 31.46 3.15 19.79
C LEU A 741 31.66 1.75 20.38
N LEU A 742 31.65 0.72 19.54
CA LEU A 742 31.86 -0.66 20.00
C LEU A 742 33.23 -0.86 20.66
N LYS A 743 34.28 -0.22 20.15
CA LYS A 743 35.63 -0.21 20.76
C LYS A 743 35.65 0.55 22.09
N LYS A 744 35.02 1.72 22.16
CA LYS A 744 34.94 2.53 23.39
C LYS A 744 34.20 1.82 24.53
N LEU A 745 33.20 1.01 24.19
CA LEU A 745 32.46 0.20 25.15
C LEU A 745 33.23 -1.07 25.59
N GLY A 746 34.35 -1.41 24.94
CA GLY A 746 35.12 -2.63 25.19
C GLY A 746 34.55 -3.89 24.51
N TRP A 747 33.39 -3.78 23.86
CA TRP A 747 32.64 -4.90 23.26
C TRP A 747 33.23 -5.37 21.92
N TRP A 748 34.17 -4.62 21.34
CA TRP A 748 34.87 -5.00 20.11
C TRP A 748 35.59 -6.35 20.20
N ASN A 749 36.01 -6.74 21.41
CA ASN A 749 36.74 -8.00 21.64
C ASN A 749 35.84 -9.24 21.54
N GLU A 750 34.52 -9.06 21.49
CA GLU A 750 33.53 -10.13 21.34
C GLU A 750 33.23 -10.47 19.86
N LEU A 751 33.83 -9.71 18.94
CA LEU A 751 33.88 -10.05 17.53
C LEU A 751 34.98 -11.09 17.27
N THR A 752 34.68 -12.03 16.38
CA THR A 752 35.69 -12.91 15.78
C THR A 752 36.64 -12.11 14.89
N ASP A 753 37.84 -12.62 14.62
CA ASP A 753 38.81 -11.89 13.78
C ASP A 753 38.31 -11.68 12.35
N ALA A 754 37.50 -12.60 11.82
CA ALA A 754 36.82 -12.44 10.54
C ALA A 754 35.78 -11.31 10.55
N GLU A 755 34.98 -11.21 11.62
CA GLU A 755 34.04 -10.10 11.81
C GLU A 755 34.78 -8.77 11.96
N LYS A 756 35.86 -8.70 12.76
CA LYS A 756 36.67 -7.48 12.94
C LYS A 756 37.17 -6.93 11.61
N ALA A 757 37.73 -7.80 10.76
CA ALA A 757 38.25 -7.41 9.45
C ALA A 757 37.16 -6.80 8.54
N LEU A 758 35.91 -7.24 8.67
CA LEU A 758 34.78 -6.73 7.91
C LEU A 758 34.09 -5.54 8.57
N ALA A 759 34.16 -5.39 9.89
CA ALA A 759 33.51 -4.33 10.65
C ALA A 759 34.36 -3.05 10.79
N GLU A 760 35.69 -3.16 10.67
CA GLU A 760 36.62 -2.05 10.84
C GLU A 760 36.28 -0.88 9.88
N GLY A 761 36.23 0.34 10.42
CA GLY A 761 35.89 1.54 9.64
C GLY A 761 34.41 1.67 9.26
N LYS A 762 33.53 0.80 9.75
CA LYS A 762 32.10 0.77 9.35
C LYS A 762 31.15 1.17 10.46
N ASN A 763 29.90 1.40 10.05
CA ASN A 763 28.75 1.44 10.94
C ASN A 763 27.86 0.21 10.73
N TRP A 764 26.90 0.02 11.64
CA TRP A 764 25.98 -1.13 11.66
C TRP A 764 25.20 -1.39 10.35
N LYS A 765 24.99 -0.37 9.50
CA LYS A 765 24.24 -0.48 8.23
C LYS A 765 25.10 -0.99 7.08
N THR A 766 26.43 -0.98 7.24
CA THR A 766 27.41 -1.30 6.19
C THR A 766 28.35 -2.44 6.60
N ASP A 767 28.26 -2.89 7.85
CA ASP A 767 28.93 -4.09 8.34
C ASP A 767 28.23 -5.35 7.80
N ASN A 768 28.75 -5.86 6.68
CA ASN A 768 28.24 -7.07 6.05
C ASN A 768 28.56 -8.37 6.83
N SER A 769 29.35 -8.32 7.91
CA SER A 769 29.55 -9.49 8.76
C SER A 769 28.35 -9.78 9.66
N GLY A 770 27.58 -8.74 10.01
CA GLY A 770 26.52 -8.80 11.02
C GLY A 770 27.05 -8.92 12.47
N GLY A 771 28.37 -8.97 12.66
CA GLY A 771 28.99 -9.21 13.96
C GLY A 771 28.78 -8.07 14.94
N MET A 772 28.91 -6.81 14.49
CA MET A 772 28.65 -5.65 15.36
C MET A 772 27.22 -5.70 15.91
N MET A 773 26.25 -6.03 15.06
CA MET A 773 24.85 -6.08 15.44
C MET A 773 24.55 -7.28 16.35
N ARG A 774 25.15 -8.45 16.07
CA ARG A 774 25.08 -9.63 16.94
C ARG A 774 25.52 -9.28 18.36
N VAL A 775 26.72 -8.73 18.54
CA VAL A 775 27.26 -8.36 19.85
C VAL A 775 26.36 -7.34 20.54
N PHE A 776 26.04 -6.23 19.85
CA PHE A 776 25.28 -5.13 20.45
C PHE A 776 23.88 -5.55 20.91
N MET A 777 23.21 -6.43 20.14
CA MET A 777 21.85 -6.87 20.43
C MET A 777 21.78 -8.09 21.35
N GLN A 778 22.53 -9.15 21.05
CA GLN A 778 22.43 -10.41 21.79
C GLN A 778 23.16 -10.36 23.12
N ASN A 779 24.34 -9.74 23.17
CA ASN A 779 25.18 -9.77 24.36
C ASN A 779 24.85 -8.62 25.32
N HIS A 780 24.43 -7.47 24.79
CA HIS A 780 24.23 -6.24 25.57
C HIS A 780 22.80 -5.67 25.53
N GLY A 781 21.86 -6.35 24.85
CA GLY A 781 20.46 -5.92 24.78
C GLY A 781 20.20 -4.57 24.14
N CYS A 782 21.19 -3.99 23.44
CA CYS A 782 21.14 -2.64 22.88
C CYS A 782 20.73 -2.66 21.40
N HIS A 783 20.14 -1.56 20.93
CA HIS A 783 19.59 -1.47 19.58
C HIS A 783 20.61 -0.78 18.63
N PRO A 784 20.97 -1.36 17.47
CA PRO A 784 22.07 -0.85 16.62
C PRO A 784 21.87 0.58 16.11
N PHE A 785 20.62 1.03 15.98
CA PHE A 785 20.30 2.37 15.50
C PHE A 785 20.30 3.46 16.59
N GLY A 786 20.73 3.14 17.80
CA GLY A 786 20.75 4.06 18.94
C GLY A 786 19.47 4.08 19.78
N ASN A 787 19.42 5.03 20.71
CA ASN A 787 18.28 5.31 21.58
C ASN A 787 18.11 6.83 21.76
N ALA A 788 17.12 7.40 21.06
CA ALA A 788 16.89 8.83 21.00
C ALA A 788 15.48 9.27 21.43
N LYS A 789 15.24 10.57 21.43
CA LYS A 789 13.90 11.16 21.53
C LYS A 789 13.26 11.27 20.15
N ALA A 790 11.97 11.00 20.07
CA ALA A 790 11.15 11.38 18.93
C ALA A 790 11.09 12.92 18.84
N ARG A 791 11.06 13.47 17.62
CA ARG A 791 11.07 14.90 17.35
C ARG A 791 9.66 15.42 17.09
N ALA A 792 9.12 16.21 18.02
CA ALA A 792 7.91 16.99 17.75
C ALA A 792 8.20 18.13 16.76
N VAL A 793 9.42 18.69 16.81
CA VAL A 793 9.92 19.74 15.90
C VAL A 793 10.88 19.13 14.87
N VAL A 794 10.52 19.21 13.59
CA VAL A 794 11.32 18.68 12.46
C VAL A 794 11.91 19.87 11.69
N TRP A 795 13.06 20.36 12.14
CA TRP A 795 13.72 21.57 11.63
C TRP A 795 14.14 21.52 10.14
N ASN A 796 14.15 20.33 9.53
CA ASN A 796 14.50 20.14 8.12
C ASN A 796 13.29 20.17 7.17
N PHE A 797 12.07 20.39 7.68
CA PHE A 797 10.86 20.52 6.88
C PHE A 797 10.48 22.00 6.68
N PRO A 798 9.70 22.33 5.63
CA PRO A 798 9.23 23.70 5.40
C PRO A 798 8.52 24.31 6.62
N ASP A 799 7.73 23.48 7.32
CA ASP A 799 7.06 23.81 8.57
C ASP A 799 7.61 22.91 9.70
N PRO A 800 8.54 23.41 10.54
CA PRO A 800 9.12 22.62 11.62
C PRO A 800 8.10 22.12 12.62
N ILE A 801 7.09 22.92 12.93
CA ILE A 801 5.86 22.52 13.61
C ILE A 801 4.76 22.54 12.56
N PRO A 802 3.91 21.49 12.44
CA PRO A 802 2.83 21.47 11.45
C PRO A 802 1.97 22.74 11.49
N GLN A 803 1.85 23.44 10.36
CA GLN A 803 0.97 24.60 10.21
C GLN A 803 -0.27 24.20 9.41
N HIS A 804 -1.44 24.70 9.82
CA HIS A 804 -2.61 24.68 8.94
C HIS A 804 -2.40 25.64 7.76
N ARG A 805 -2.68 25.17 6.55
CA ARG A 805 -2.62 25.96 5.32
C ARG A 805 -3.77 25.50 4.43
N GLU A 806 -4.48 26.45 3.84
CA GLU A 806 -5.58 26.13 2.93
C GLU A 806 -5.06 25.51 1.62
N PRO A 807 -5.87 24.64 0.97
CA PRO A 807 -5.53 24.04 -0.32
C PRO A 807 -5.33 25.11 -1.40
N LEU A 808 -4.68 24.74 -2.50
CA LEU A 808 -4.50 25.65 -3.64
C LEU A 808 -5.84 25.99 -4.30
N TYR A 809 -6.77 25.04 -4.27
CA TYR A 809 -8.13 25.14 -4.80
C TYR A 809 -9.11 24.86 -3.66
N GLY A 810 -9.85 25.88 -3.22
CA GLY A 810 -10.77 25.78 -2.10
C GLY A 810 -11.91 26.80 -2.19
N THR A 811 -12.89 26.64 -1.31
CA THR A 811 -14.16 27.39 -1.33
C THR A 811 -14.19 28.57 -0.37
N ARG A 812 -13.14 28.77 0.44
CA ARG A 812 -13.05 29.77 1.52
C ARG A 812 -11.88 30.73 1.30
N PRO A 813 -12.01 31.75 0.44
CA PRO A 813 -10.93 32.71 0.17
C PRO A 813 -10.51 33.47 1.43
N ASP A 814 -11.44 33.71 2.36
CA ASP A 814 -11.17 34.32 3.66
C ASP A 814 -10.22 33.47 4.53
N LEU A 815 -10.37 32.15 4.49
CA LEU A 815 -9.43 31.25 5.18
C LEU A 815 -8.11 31.14 4.43
N MET A 816 -8.09 31.24 3.09
CA MET A 816 -6.84 31.24 2.32
C MET A 816 -5.98 32.46 2.63
N GLU A 817 -6.60 33.62 2.87
CA GLU A 817 -5.90 34.83 3.31
C GLU A 817 -5.31 34.66 4.71
N LYS A 818 -6.08 34.08 5.65
CA LYS A 818 -5.63 33.82 7.04
C LYS A 818 -4.57 32.73 7.14
N TYR A 819 -4.66 31.69 6.31
CA TYR A 819 -3.83 30.49 6.33
C TYR A 819 -3.26 30.18 4.94
N PRO A 820 -2.36 31.02 4.43
CA PRO A 820 -1.87 30.90 3.06
C PRO A 820 -1.02 29.65 2.84
N THR A 821 -0.99 29.19 1.60
CA THR A 821 -0.13 28.07 1.16
C THR A 821 1.37 28.43 1.21
N HIS A 822 2.24 27.49 0.84
CA HIS A 822 3.70 27.68 0.79
C HIS A 822 4.13 28.67 -0.31
N ALA A 823 5.38 29.12 -0.25
CA ALA A 823 6.01 29.83 -1.35
C ALA A 823 6.37 28.87 -2.51
N ASP A 824 6.42 29.40 -3.73
CA ASP A 824 6.82 28.65 -4.92
C ASP A 824 8.28 28.15 -4.83
N LYS A 825 8.58 27.03 -5.49
CA LYS A 825 9.92 26.45 -5.58
C LYS A 825 10.35 26.36 -7.04
N LYS A 826 11.48 26.99 -7.38
CA LYS A 826 12.02 26.98 -8.75
C LYS A 826 12.52 25.60 -9.19
N ALA A 827 13.14 24.83 -8.30
CA ALA A 827 13.63 23.49 -8.57
C ALA A 827 13.33 22.57 -7.38
N PHE A 828 12.41 21.62 -7.57
CA PHE A 828 11.99 20.66 -6.57
C PHE A 828 11.60 19.34 -7.26
N TRP A 829 12.27 18.24 -6.93
CA TRP A 829 12.13 16.97 -7.66
C TRP A 829 12.32 17.12 -9.18
N ARG A 830 13.33 17.92 -9.55
CA ARG A 830 13.72 18.32 -10.90
C ARG A 830 12.74 19.21 -11.67
N LEU A 831 11.70 19.74 -11.02
CA LEU A 831 10.66 20.54 -11.66
C LEU A 831 10.37 21.84 -10.89
N PRO A 832 9.85 22.87 -11.57
CA PRO A 832 9.23 24.00 -10.88
C PRO A 832 7.95 23.53 -10.19
N THR A 833 7.71 24.03 -8.97
CA THR A 833 6.50 23.73 -8.21
C THR A 833 5.90 25.01 -7.66
N LEU A 834 4.77 25.38 -8.23
CA LEU A 834 4.00 26.56 -7.83
C LEU A 834 3.07 26.23 -6.66
N TYR A 835 2.92 27.17 -5.75
CA TYR A 835 2.04 27.14 -4.58
C TYR A 835 1.29 28.48 -4.53
N LYS A 836 1.90 29.50 -3.91
CA LYS A 836 1.31 30.84 -3.74
C LYS A 836 0.83 31.45 -5.07
N THR A 837 1.60 31.31 -6.15
CA THR A 837 1.17 31.84 -7.46
C THR A 837 -0.15 31.21 -7.94
N VAL A 838 -0.36 29.92 -7.70
CA VAL A 838 -1.60 29.23 -8.08
C VAL A 838 -2.75 29.63 -7.15
N GLN A 839 -2.52 29.67 -5.84
CA GLN A 839 -3.56 30.06 -4.87
C GLN A 839 -4.01 31.51 -5.08
N ASP A 840 -3.07 32.46 -5.23
CA ASP A 840 -3.37 33.87 -5.47
C ASP A 840 -4.16 34.06 -6.77
N LYS A 841 -3.76 33.35 -7.84
CA LYS A 841 -4.49 33.36 -9.11
C LYS A 841 -5.91 32.82 -8.94
N ASN A 842 -6.10 31.71 -8.22
CA ASN A 842 -7.41 31.12 -7.99
C ASN A 842 -8.35 32.06 -7.20
N ILE A 843 -7.81 32.81 -6.24
CA ILE A 843 -8.55 33.85 -5.51
C ILE A 843 -8.94 34.99 -6.46
N ALA A 844 -7.97 35.52 -7.23
CA ALA A 844 -8.19 36.61 -8.17
C ALA A 844 -9.21 36.26 -9.28
N ASP A 845 -9.14 35.03 -9.80
CA ASP A 845 -10.03 34.49 -10.83
C ASP A 845 -11.41 34.06 -10.27
N LYS A 846 -11.63 34.25 -8.96
CA LYS A 846 -12.87 33.89 -8.24
C LYS A 846 -13.30 32.45 -8.48
N VAL A 847 -12.35 31.51 -8.42
CA VAL A 847 -12.59 30.09 -8.68
C VAL A 847 -13.66 29.52 -7.74
N HIS A 848 -13.70 29.97 -6.49
CA HIS A 848 -14.70 29.55 -5.48
C HIS A 848 -16.16 29.95 -5.83
N GLU A 849 -16.38 31.03 -6.59
CA GLU A 849 -17.73 31.41 -7.07
C GLU A 849 -18.19 30.50 -8.22
N LYS A 850 -17.25 30.08 -9.07
CA LYS A 850 -17.51 29.23 -10.26
C LYS A 850 -17.61 27.75 -9.93
N PHE A 851 -16.88 27.32 -8.91
CA PHE A 851 -16.79 25.93 -8.45
C PHE A 851 -17.01 25.90 -6.93
N PRO A 852 -18.26 26.01 -6.47
CA PRO A 852 -18.55 26.27 -5.06
C PRO A 852 -18.56 25.03 -4.17
N LEU A 853 -18.34 23.83 -4.74
CA LEU A 853 -18.38 22.56 -4.01
C LEU A 853 -16.97 22.00 -3.83
N ILE A 854 -16.66 21.49 -2.66
CA ILE A 854 -15.45 20.70 -2.40
C ILE A 854 -15.65 19.33 -3.05
N LEU A 855 -14.74 18.96 -3.95
CA LEU A 855 -14.63 17.61 -4.48
C LEU A 855 -13.58 16.84 -3.69
N THR A 856 -14.01 15.77 -3.02
CA THR A 856 -13.13 14.80 -2.40
C THR A 856 -13.30 13.42 -3.05
N SER A 857 -12.24 12.61 -3.06
CA SER A 857 -12.27 11.28 -3.68
C SER A 857 -11.92 10.15 -2.72
N GLY A 858 -12.46 8.96 -2.96
CA GLY A 858 -12.22 7.81 -2.08
C GLY A 858 -12.40 6.46 -2.76
N ARG A 859 -12.45 5.42 -1.91
CA ARG A 859 -12.55 4.02 -2.34
C ARG A 859 -13.95 3.47 -2.19
N LEU A 860 -14.18 2.37 -2.89
CA LEU A 860 -15.31 1.45 -2.73
C LEU A 860 -14.78 0.07 -2.29
N VAL A 861 -15.61 -0.72 -1.63
CA VAL A 861 -15.18 -2.04 -1.12
C VAL A 861 -14.99 -3.07 -2.24
N GLU A 862 -15.70 -2.88 -3.35
CA GLU A 862 -15.79 -3.75 -4.51
C GLU A 862 -14.53 -3.66 -5.38
N TYR A 863 -13.86 -2.50 -5.37
CA TYR A 863 -12.77 -2.19 -6.28
C TYR A 863 -11.46 -1.85 -5.57
N GLU A 864 -10.38 -1.89 -6.35
CA GLU A 864 -9.04 -1.56 -5.90
C GLU A 864 -8.22 -0.83 -6.96
N GLY A 865 -7.35 0.09 -6.51
CA GLY A 865 -6.46 0.84 -7.39
C GLY A 865 -7.26 1.63 -8.43
N GLY A 866 -6.79 1.62 -9.67
CA GLY A 866 -7.51 2.14 -10.84
C GLY A 866 -8.69 1.28 -11.30
N GLY A 867 -8.92 0.14 -10.63
CA GLY A 867 -10.07 -0.73 -10.82
C GLY A 867 -9.97 -1.69 -12.00
N GLU A 868 -8.93 -1.68 -12.82
CA GLU A 868 -8.91 -2.50 -14.05
C GLU A 868 -9.02 -4.00 -13.78
N GLU A 869 -8.31 -4.48 -12.77
CA GLU A 869 -8.33 -5.89 -12.37
C GLU A 869 -9.68 -6.30 -11.76
N THR A 870 -10.32 -5.39 -11.00
CA THR A 870 -11.52 -5.70 -10.21
C THR A 870 -12.82 -5.36 -10.96
N ARG A 871 -12.84 -4.37 -11.86
CA ARG A 871 -13.94 -4.09 -12.79
C ARG A 871 -14.01 -5.07 -13.96
N SER A 872 -12.94 -5.83 -14.19
CA SER A 872 -12.91 -6.95 -15.12
C SER A 872 -13.39 -8.26 -14.47
N ASN A 873 -13.60 -8.27 -13.15
CA ASN A 873 -14.13 -9.41 -12.43
C ASN A 873 -15.67 -9.36 -12.43
N PRO A 874 -16.37 -10.37 -12.98
CA PRO A 874 -17.82 -10.34 -13.13
C PRO A 874 -18.58 -10.21 -11.81
N TRP A 875 -18.09 -10.85 -10.74
CA TRP A 875 -18.75 -10.82 -9.44
C TRP A 875 -18.64 -9.44 -8.77
N LEU A 876 -17.47 -8.80 -8.86
CA LEU A 876 -17.28 -7.45 -8.33
C LEU A 876 -17.95 -6.39 -9.20
N ALA A 877 -17.95 -6.59 -10.52
CA ALA A 877 -18.69 -5.78 -11.49
C ALA A 877 -20.19 -5.78 -11.21
N GLU A 878 -20.76 -6.92 -10.81
CA GLU A 878 -22.18 -7.03 -10.44
C GLU A 878 -22.53 -6.18 -9.21
N LEU A 879 -21.63 -6.09 -8.23
CA LEU A 879 -21.88 -5.34 -6.99
C LEU A 879 -21.90 -3.82 -7.18
N GLN A 880 -21.22 -3.28 -8.21
CA GLN A 880 -21.20 -1.84 -8.48
C GLN A 880 -21.06 -1.52 -9.97
N GLN A 881 -22.15 -1.26 -10.68
CA GLN A 881 -22.12 -1.16 -12.14
C GLN A 881 -21.85 0.23 -12.72
N GLU A 882 -22.06 1.30 -11.94
CA GLU A 882 -21.98 2.67 -12.45
C GLU A 882 -21.07 3.55 -11.59
N ALA A 883 -20.36 4.46 -12.26
CA ALA A 883 -19.66 5.55 -11.58
C ALA A 883 -20.67 6.61 -11.11
N PHE A 884 -20.53 7.07 -9.88
CA PHE A 884 -21.46 8.01 -9.26
C PHE A 884 -20.75 9.12 -8.47
N VAL A 885 -21.49 10.19 -8.18
CA VAL A 885 -21.08 11.25 -7.25
C VAL A 885 -22.12 11.37 -6.13
N GLU A 886 -21.65 11.43 -4.90
CA GLU A 886 -22.48 11.71 -3.72
C GLU A 886 -22.78 13.20 -3.64
N ILE A 887 -24.06 13.54 -3.50
CA ILE A 887 -24.55 14.93 -3.43
C ILE A 887 -25.53 15.04 -2.27
N ASN A 888 -25.40 16.07 -1.43
CA ASN A 888 -26.36 16.33 -0.36
C ASN A 888 -27.77 16.61 -0.92
N PRO A 889 -28.87 16.18 -0.27
CA PRO A 889 -30.23 16.41 -0.74
C PRO A 889 -30.58 17.88 -0.99
N LYS A 890 -30.12 18.80 -0.14
CA LYS A 890 -30.33 20.23 -0.36
C LYS A 890 -29.60 20.71 -1.61
N THR A 891 -28.32 20.38 -1.73
CA THR A 891 -27.49 20.77 -2.89
C THR A 891 -28.03 20.22 -4.21
N ALA A 892 -28.56 18.99 -4.19
CA ALA A 892 -29.24 18.38 -5.33
C ALA A 892 -30.55 19.09 -5.67
N ALA A 893 -31.39 19.39 -4.67
CA ALA A 893 -32.67 20.08 -4.85
C ALA A 893 -32.50 21.50 -5.41
N ASP A 894 -31.53 22.26 -4.89
CA ASP A 894 -31.18 23.61 -5.36
C ASP A 894 -30.75 23.62 -6.84
N ARG A 895 -30.30 22.46 -7.36
CA ARG A 895 -29.84 22.26 -8.75
C ARG A 895 -30.82 21.45 -9.61
N GLY A 896 -31.99 21.10 -9.08
CA GLY A 896 -32.99 20.29 -9.79
C GLY A 896 -32.53 18.87 -10.15
N ILE A 897 -31.59 18.30 -9.38
CA ILE A 897 -31.02 16.96 -9.60
C ILE A 897 -31.79 15.93 -8.76
N ARG A 898 -32.20 14.82 -9.39
CA ARG A 898 -32.80 13.67 -8.67
C ARG A 898 -31.81 12.53 -8.51
N ASN A 899 -32.03 11.71 -7.48
CA ASN A 899 -31.25 10.49 -7.27
C ASN A 899 -31.32 9.57 -8.50
N GLY A 900 -30.18 9.05 -8.93
CA GLY A 900 -30.06 8.16 -10.08
C GLY A 900 -29.97 8.86 -11.45
N GLU A 901 -30.22 10.17 -11.54
CA GLU A 901 -30.04 10.93 -12.79
C GLU A 901 -28.57 11.10 -13.16
N ARG A 902 -28.32 11.42 -14.43
CA ARG A 902 -26.99 11.80 -14.91
C ARG A 902 -26.71 13.26 -14.58
N VAL A 903 -25.48 13.52 -14.18
CA VAL A 903 -24.97 14.87 -13.90
C VAL A 903 -23.63 15.09 -14.59
N TRP A 904 -23.34 16.35 -14.91
CA TRP A 904 -22.01 16.79 -15.28
C TRP A 904 -21.31 17.37 -14.05
N LEU A 905 -20.19 16.75 -13.67
CA LEU A 905 -19.25 17.36 -12.73
C LEU A 905 -18.20 18.12 -13.55
N LYS A 906 -18.06 19.42 -13.29
CA LYS A 906 -17.06 20.30 -13.93
C LYS A 906 -16.00 20.72 -12.93
N SER A 907 -14.75 20.85 -13.37
CA SER A 907 -13.68 21.34 -12.49
C SER A 907 -12.85 22.45 -13.14
N PRO A 908 -12.00 23.16 -12.35
CA PRO A 908 -11.13 24.22 -12.86
C PRO A 908 -10.15 23.77 -13.96
N THR A 909 -9.92 22.48 -14.13
CA THR A 909 -9.06 21.94 -15.21
C THR A 909 -9.73 22.01 -16.58
N GLY A 910 -11.03 22.31 -16.63
CA GLY A 910 -11.86 22.22 -17.84
C GLY A 910 -12.44 20.82 -18.09
N ALA A 911 -12.14 19.85 -17.24
CA ALA A 911 -12.75 18.52 -17.33
C ALA A 911 -14.25 18.56 -17.04
N ARG A 912 -15.02 17.74 -17.78
CA ARG A 912 -16.43 17.49 -17.52
C ARG A 912 -16.66 15.99 -17.39
N LEU A 913 -17.08 15.50 -16.24
CA LEU A 913 -17.33 14.07 -16.00
C LEU A 913 -18.83 13.80 -16.01
N ASN A 914 -19.29 12.88 -16.86
CA ASN A 914 -20.66 12.40 -16.84
C ASN A 914 -20.77 11.24 -15.85
N VAL A 915 -21.51 11.41 -14.74
CA VAL A 915 -21.66 10.38 -13.69
C VAL A 915 -23.09 10.33 -13.18
N GLN A 916 -23.44 9.26 -12.46
CA GLN A 916 -24.75 9.14 -11.83
C GLN A 916 -24.78 9.93 -10.51
N ALA A 917 -25.88 10.61 -10.21
CA ALA A 917 -26.08 11.24 -8.91
C ALA A 917 -26.52 10.21 -7.87
N LEU A 918 -25.82 10.17 -6.73
CA LEU A 918 -26.25 9.49 -5.51
C LEU A 918 -26.61 10.56 -4.48
N VAL A 919 -27.90 10.85 -4.34
CA VAL A 919 -28.39 11.89 -3.42
C VAL A 919 -28.47 11.31 -2.00
N THR A 920 -27.68 11.86 -1.06
CA THR A 920 -27.48 11.26 0.26
C THR A 920 -27.01 12.27 1.32
N GLU A 921 -27.49 12.13 2.56
CA GLU A 921 -27.06 12.93 3.74
C GLU A 921 -25.65 12.57 4.26
N ARG A 922 -24.96 11.61 3.60
CA ARG A 922 -23.61 11.22 4.01
C ARG A 922 -22.58 12.31 3.78
N VAL A 923 -22.82 13.23 2.84
CA VAL A 923 -22.00 14.42 2.58
C VAL A 923 -22.76 15.67 3.01
N ASP A 924 -22.06 16.71 3.43
CA ASP A 924 -22.67 18.01 3.73
C ASP A 924 -23.03 18.81 2.47
N THR A 925 -23.63 19.98 2.65
CA THR A 925 -24.10 20.82 1.53
C THR A 925 -22.98 21.42 0.68
N GLY A 926 -21.76 21.54 1.23
CA GLY A 926 -20.60 22.12 0.56
C GLY A 926 -19.66 21.09 -0.06
N THR A 927 -19.93 19.79 0.10
CA THR A 927 -19.02 18.72 -0.27
C THR A 927 -19.71 17.71 -1.18
N VAL A 928 -18.98 17.25 -2.19
CA VAL A 928 -19.34 16.11 -3.03
C VAL A 928 -18.22 15.09 -3.00
N TRP A 929 -18.58 13.83 -3.22
CA TRP A 929 -17.61 12.74 -3.19
C TRP A 929 -17.75 11.82 -4.39
N MET A 930 -16.63 11.41 -4.97
CA MET A 930 -16.60 10.47 -6.10
C MET A 930 -15.54 9.38 -5.90
N PRO A 931 -15.84 8.11 -6.19
CA PRO A 931 -14.85 7.04 -6.15
C PRO A 931 -13.84 7.14 -7.30
N PHE A 932 -12.56 6.82 -7.06
CA PHE A 932 -11.51 6.94 -8.08
C PHE A 932 -11.25 5.67 -8.90
N HIS A 933 -12.02 4.61 -8.71
CA HIS A 933 -11.78 3.29 -9.31
C HIS A 933 -12.19 3.15 -10.78
N PHE A 934 -12.81 4.17 -11.36
CA PHE A 934 -13.43 4.06 -12.68
C PHE A 934 -12.53 4.64 -13.78
N SER A 935 -12.66 4.05 -14.97
CA SER A 935 -12.11 4.54 -16.24
C SER A 935 -12.87 3.86 -17.39
N GLY A 936 -12.64 4.31 -18.63
CA GLY A 936 -13.29 3.75 -19.81
C GLY A 936 -14.46 4.59 -20.34
N ARG A 937 -14.83 5.67 -19.66
CA ARG A 937 -15.51 6.82 -20.26
C ARG A 937 -14.58 8.05 -20.16
N TRP A 938 -14.65 8.92 -21.16
CA TRP A 938 -13.83 10.14 -21.23
C TRP A 938 -14.70 11.33 -21.62
N GLN A 939 -15.06 12.14 -20.62
CA GLN A 939 -15.90 13.32 -20.80
C GLN A 939 -17.25 13.03 -21.49
N GLY A 940 -17.90 11.94 -21.09
CA GLY A 940 -19.18 11.46 -21.61
C GLY A 940 -19.06 10.39 -22.69
N GLU A 941 -17.92 10.30 -23.37
CA GLU A 941 -17.72 9.36 -24.48
C GLU A 941 -17.22 8.00 -24.00
N ASP A 942 -17.81 6.91 -24.49
CA ASP A 942 -17.33 5.56 -24.18
C ASP A 942 -16.03 5.25 -24.95
N MET A 943 -14.99 4.85 -24.22
CA MET A 943 -13.67 4.52 -24.76
C MET A 943 -13.57 3.08 -25.28
N LEU A 944 -14.64 2.29 -25.24
CA LEU A 944 -14.65 0.85 -25.58
C LEU A 944 -13.90 0.52 -26.86
N LYS A 945 -14.07 1.32 -27.93
CA LYS A 945 -13.44 1.10 -29.24
C LYS A 945 -11.91 1.25 -29.25
N TYR A 946 -11.33 1.80 -28.19
CA TYR A 946 -9.88 2.03 -28.06
C TYR A 946 -9.18 0.97 -27.19
N TYR A 947 -9.95 0.14 -26.48
CA TYR A 947 -9.37 -1.01 -25.78
C TYR A 947 -8.96 -2.10 -26.78
N PRO A 948 -7.93 -2.90 -26.45
CA PRO A 948 -7.67 -4.15 -27.16
C PRO A 948 -8.91 -5.05 -27.18
N LYS A 949 -9.13 -5.72 -28.31
CA LYS A 949 -10.31 -6.57 -28.51
C LYS A 949 -10.42 -7.64 -27.42
N GLY A 950 -11.56 -7.66 -26.73
CA GLY A 950 -11.88 -8.65 -25.70
C GLY A 950 -11.29 -8.36 -24.32
N ALA A 951 -10.62 -7.22 -24.13
CA ALA A 951 -9.89 -6.92 -22.89
C ALA A 951 -10.38 -5.64 -22.18
N ALA A 952 -11.45 -5.00 -22.68
CA ALA A 952 -12.11 -3.90 -21.97
C ALA A 952 -12.76 -4.40 -20.67
N PRO A 953 -12.70 -3.62 -19.56
CA PRO A 953 -13.36 -4.01 -18.32
C PRO A 953 -14.89 -4.06 -18.50
N ILE A 954 -15.54 -4.92 -17.70
CA ILE A 954 -17.00 -5.09 -17.72
C ILE A 954 -17.68 -3.77 -17.34
N VAL A 955 -17.21 -3.16 -16.25
CA VAL A 955 -17.70 -1.86 -15.77
C VAL A 955 -16.79 -0.74 -16.28
N ARG A 956 -17.37 0.25 -16.95
CA ARG A 956 -16.69 1.46 -17.45
C ARG A 956 -17.30 2.70 -16.82
N GLY A 957 -16.49 3.74 -16.63
CA GLY A 957 -16.95 5.00 -16.05
C GLY A 957 -15.92 6.11 -16.17
N GLU A 958 -16.24 7.28 -15.63
CA GLU A 958 -15.33 8.43 -15.61
C GLU A 958 -14.29 8.30 -14.50
N ALA A 959 -13.05 8.71 -14.78
CA ALA A 959 -12.03 8.83 -13.75
C ALA A 959 -12.15 10.19 -13.02
N VAL A 960 -12.40 10.18 -11.70
CA VAL A 960 -12.42 11.43 -10.90
C VAL A 960 -11.14 12.24 -11.06
N ASN A 961 -10.00 11.56 -11.25
CA ASN A 961 -8.71 12.24 -11.37
C ASN A 961 -8.48 12.95 -12.72
N THR A 962 -9.40 12.81 -13.68
CA THR A 962 -9.45 13.71 -14.83
C THR A 962 -9.87 15.12 -14.39
N ALA A 963 -10.71 15.23 -13.35
CA ALA A 963 -11.18 16.50 -12.80
C ALA A 963 -10.29 17.07 -11.68
N THR A 964 -9.42 16.28 -11.06
CA THR A 964 -8.55 16.79 -9.98
C THR A 964 -7.48 17.74 -10.49
N THR A 965 -7.24 18.79 -9.69
CA THR A 965 -6.43 19.95 -10.06
C THR A 965 -4.95 19.77 -9.73
N TYR A 966 -4.14 20.75 -10.15
CA TYR A 966 -2.75 20.88 -9.73
C TYR A 966 -2.66 21.12 -8.22
N GLY A 967 -1.84 20.34 -7.50
CA GLY A 967 -1.58 20.49 -6.07
C GLY A 967 -0.73 19.33 -5.53
N TYR A 968 0.34 19.65 -4.81
CA TYR A 968 1.36 18.68 -4.42
C TYR A 968 1.96 18.95 -3.04
N ASP A 969 2.20 17.91 -2.25
CA ASP A 969 2.84 18.02 -0.95
C ASP A 969 4.23 18.69 -1.02
N SER A 970 4.49 19.62 -0.11
CA SER A 970 5.70 20.45 -0.08
C SER A 970 6.99 19.72 0.27
N VAL A 971 6.95 18.43 0.60
CA VAL A 971 8.11 17.58 0.87
C VAL A 971 8.22 16.45 -0.14
N THR A 972 7.09 15.83 -0.51
CA THR A 972 7.09 14.56 -1.25
C THR A 972 6.41 14.62 -2.61
N MET A 973 5.89 15.76 -3.05
CA MET A 973 5.12 15.84 -4.31
C MET A 973 3.90 14.90 -4.36
N MET A 974 3.38 14.48 -3.21
CA MET A 974 2.12 13.74 -3.13
C MET A 974 0.98 14.61 -3.67
N GLN A 975 0.22 14.10 -4.60
CA GLN A 975 -0.89 14.82 -5.22
C GLN A 975 -2.06 15.11 -4.26
N GLU A 976 -2.73 16.24 -4.45
CA GLU A 976 -3.90 16.69 -3.68
C GLU A 976 -5.21 16.20 -4.33
N THR A 977 -5.69 15.03 -3.93
CA THR A 977 -6.95 14.43 -4.45
C THR A 977 -8.09 14.39 -3.44
N LYS A 978 -7.82 14.80 -2.19
CA LYS A 978 -8.81 14.83 -1.12
C LYS A 978 -9.52 16.16 -1.01
N THR A 979 -8.90 17.23 -1.49
CA THR A 979 -9.46 18.59 -1.36
C THR A 979 -9.19 19.38 -2.63
N THR A 980 -10.19 19.48 -3.50
CA THR A 980 -10.22 20.40 -4.64
C THR A 980 -11.65 20.93 -4.81
N VAL A 981 -11.94 21.69 -5.86
CA VAL A 981 -13.27 22.25 -6.10
C VAL A 981 -13.88 21.77 -7.42
N CYS A 982 -15.20 21.72 -7.45
CA CYS A 982 -15.99 21.45 -8.65
C CYS A 982 -17.31 22.22 -8.62
N ASP A 983 -18.05 22.09 -9.72
CA ASP A 983 -19.48 22.38 -9.78
C ASP A 983 -20.20 21.18 -10.38
N ILE A 984 -21.49 21.06 -10.11
CA ILE A 984 -22.34 19.99 -10.63
C ILE A 984 -23.61 20.59 -11.22
N GLU A 985 -23.98 20.11 -12.39
CA GLU A 985 -25.25 20.42 -13.07
C GLU A 985 -25.93 19.13 -13.55
N ARG A 986 -27.24 19.20 -13.77
CA ARG A 986 -27.99 18.13 -14.42
C ARG A 986 -27.48 17.92 -15.85
N ALA A 987 -27.34 16.66 -16.28
CA ALA A 987 -26.72 16.30 -17.56
C ALA A 987 -27.60 16.48 -18.79
#